data_AF-A0A8H5J3N9-F1
#
_entry.id   AF-A0A8H5J3N9-F1
#
_cell.length_a   1.000
_cell.length_b   1.000
_cell.length_c   1.000
_cell.angle_alpha   90.00
_cell.angle_beta   90.00
_cell.angle_gamma   90.00
#
_symmetry.space_group_name_H-M   'P 1'
#
loop_
_entity.id
_entity.type
_entity.pdbx_description
1 polymer ?
#
loop_
_entity_poly.entity_id
_entity_poly.type
_entity_poly.pdbx_seq_one_letter_code
_entity_poly.pdbx_strand_id
1 'polypeptide(L)'
;MSPAASFSPPSAELPGKPFVPEWIPPPVTQQKEQFAELTSIDLSLLDSDDPAVVQELVNQVKRAIREDGFLFLENYGISLEQLHRQFAIAQYMYNNISEEDKERLLFNPDSGVWSGYKHPFGFKRHRGPPDGIEQFNWYRPDWEDINRVPTCLHPFMDEIEAFANYLTGSVNRRLLTLFSRVLELPDDYLWEKVQSHGSPTGEGYFRHALFRPVQKTTEEASKGLRMHGHTDFGLTTLLFSVPVSCLQIWGQDEKWYYAPYKPGALVVNIGDTLEIVSGGHFKATRHRVYKPPVDQRNYERLSLVLFNSSVGDLRMTPAAESPLIQREGCVEDQGVYAEFKKRTQQGKLVPTNREWREIQIATCTDPTDTENNRVGAHQVLIDGKLMHQREYMGVKVIQCDGDASSPTQQCDWCSCHGMKCTFHGLRTKVMKREPSLEFEDDQPSQSEPAENVSSDGLGTSLELQQITCHPERVNWVVPEGSPSLYAGLLMGQNRCHSGIPFFTKEDEEWINSRTGGKANFRKFTALRMRQTIQLSNSPHIPVQRANGGLRVLPSRGIAKAFLDAFHQSFLRLVFPVVDYTLFQETIAAAYEASDDKASLRQTTAKVCVLAFISLAGVLFHGKLSFLPTMDWDACYQAARSFLPNMLDEATVENLQTVLMLYLRQRYIGHSESSVILHSIACRMASMLGGNTYTKTKSFGNEITYQERQAHHIRLLFWHCYIFDKDIALRTGQAPFISDMHCDLTLPEGYIETQFIPPLPGHHVSSSYYADESLVPFLPGELRLSMLKHKTYELLYSTQALAKPDSEIICAILELDDELECWRLSIPEVVRPALSVSDVKKALSDLPIQHRMQNIALHLEYHHLVVTIHRAGARCMTDDPEIHLNVDERHTAINSSIALCLEASRSTLIFLHAVIDDLAGEVFW
;
A
#
# COMPACT_ATOMS: atom_id res chain seq x y z
N MET A 1 33.85 41.06 9.87
CA MET A 1 34.38 40.49 8.60
C MET A 1 34.59 41.62 7.61
N SER A 2 35.54 41.51 6.69
CA SER A 2 35.63 42.45 5.57
C SER A 2 34.41 42.28 4.65
N PRO A 3 33.91 43.35 3.99
CA PRO A 3 32.82 43.24 3.03
C PRO A 3 33.12 42.20 1.96
N ALA A 4 32.11 41.43 1.53
CA ALA A 4 32.35 40.43 0.50
C ALA A 4 32.75 41.11 -0.82
N ALA A 5 33.95 40.77 -1.30
CA ALA A 5 34.36 41.15 -2.64
C ALA A 5 33.42 40.53 -3.67
N SER A 6 33.01 41.30 -4.67
CA SER A 6 32.27 40.77 -5.83
C SER A 6 33.09 39.70 -6.55
N PHE A 7 32.41 38.70 -7.10
CA PHE A 7 33.05 37.66 -7.89
C PHE A 7 33.74 38.26 -9.12
N SER A 8 35.04 38.01 -9.22
CA SER A 8 35.88 38.41 -10.34
C SER A 8 36.23 37.17 -11.16
N PRO A 9 35.47 36.86 -12.22
CA PRO A 9 35.72 35.67 -13.02
C PRO A 9 37.03 35.78 -13.82
N PRO A 10 37.70 34.65 -14.11
CA PRO A 10 38.72 34.60 -15.14
C PRO A 10 38.19 35.06 -16.50
N SER A 11 39.08 35.51 -17.39
CA SER A 11 38.67 35.95 -18.73
C SER A 11 38.11 34.78 -19.56
N ALA A 12 36.96 35.01 -20.18
CA ALA A 12 36.33 34.09 -21.12
C ALA A 12 37.07 34.02 -22.47
N GLU A 13 37.94 34.98 -22.77
CA GLU A 13 38.62 35.15 -24.07
C GLU A 13 40.09 34.69 -24.06
N LEU A 14 40.48 33.82 -23.12
CA LEU A 14 41.86 33.31 -23.09
C LEU A 14 42.19 32.45 -24.33
N PRO A 15 43.43 32.54 -24.87
CA PRO A 15 43.85 31.72 -26.01
C PRO A 15 43.65 30.22 -25.74
N GLY A 16 42.94 29.53 -26.64
CA GLY A 16 42.69 28.09 -26.55
C GLY A 16 41.30 27.69 -26.02
N LYS A 17 40.49 28.64 -25.53
CA LYS A 17 39.09 28.38 -25.17
C LYS A 17 38.19 28.32 -26.41
N PRO A 18 37.39 27.25 -26.60
CA PRO A 18 36.44 27.19 -27.71
C PRO A 18 35.27 28.16 -27.50
N PHE A 19 34.58 28.51 -28.59
CA PHE A 19 33.37 29.32 -28.52
C PHE A 19 32.26 28.57 -27.77
N VAL A 20 31.64 29.26 -26.82
CA VAL A 20 30.51 28.75 -26.03
C VAL A 20 29.30 29.62 -26.36
N PRO A 21 28.23 29.06 -26.95
CA PRO A 21 26.99 29.79 -27.17
C PRO A 21 26.41 30.32 -25.87
N GLU A 22 25.77 31.49 -25.91
CA GLU A 22 25.05 32.02 -24.76
C GLU A 22 23.92 31.08 -24.34
N TRP A 23 23.77 30.89 -23.03
CA TRP A 23 22.65 30.15 -22.49
C TRP A 23 21.39 31.03 -22.50
N ILE A 24 20.37 30.58 -23.22
CA ILE A 24 19.07 31.26 -23.28
C ILE A 24 18.14 30.60 -22.24
N PRO A 25 17.76 31.31 -21.17
CA PRO A 25 16.86 30.77 -20.16
C PRO A 25 15.48 30.45 -20.77
N PRO A 26 14.86 29.30 -20.42
CA PRO A 26 13.48 29.01 -20.80
C PRO A 26 12.47 30.05 -20.27
N PRO A 27 11.29 30.18 -20.89
CA PRO A 27 10.27 31.09 -20.39
C PRO A 27 9.75 30.67 -19.02
N VAL A 28 9.41 31.66 -18.20
CA VAL A 28 8.75 31.46 -16.89
C VAL A 28 7.32 30.97 -17.11
N THR A 29 6.89 29.99 -16.32
CA THR A 29 5.52 29.47 -16.38
C THR A 29 4.51 30.59 -16.14
N GLN A 30 3.41 30.53 -16.88
CA GLN A 30 2.24 31.39 -16.71
C GLN A 30 1.12 30.67 -15.92
N GLN A 31 1.34 29.41 -15.53
CA GLN A 31 0.40 28.64 -14.73
C GLN A 31 0.36 29.15 -13.29
N LYS A 32 -0.84 29.13 -12.70
CA LYS A 32 -1.06 29.51 -11.29
C LYS A 32 -1.00 28.27 -10.40
N GLU A 33 0.19 27.66 -10.33
CA GLU A 33 0.45 26.53 -9.44
C GLU A 33 0.52 26.98 -7.97
N GLN A 34 0.47 26.03 -7.04
CA GLN A 34 0.74 26.29 -5.63
C GLN A 34 2.25 26.43 -5.41
N PHE A 35 2.73 27.67 -5.32
CA PHE A 35 4.12 27.99 -5.02
C PHE A 35 4.35 28.20 -3.53
N ALA A 36 5.55 27.85 -3.07
CA ALA A 36 5.98 28.10 -1.69
C ALA A 36 6.28 29.60 -1.50
N GLU A 37 5.97 30.12 -0.32
CA GLU A 37 6.40 31.45 0.10
C GLU A 37 7.74 31.33 0.79
N LEU A 38 8.84 31.64 0.08
CA LEU A 38 10.19 31.58 0.64
C LEU A 38 10.70 32.96 1.01
N THR A 39 11.26 33.08 2.21
CA THR A 39 11.91 34.31 2.68
C THR A 39 13.15 34.61 1.84
N SER A 40 13.30 35.87 1.42
CA SER A 40 14.49 36.35 0.71
C SER A 40 15.45 37.03 1.67
N ILE A 41 16.71 36.60 1.63
CA ILE A 41 17.79 37.05 2.48
C ILE A 41 18.80 37.80 1.63
N ASP A 42 18.99 39.08 1.91
CA ASP A 42 20.05 39.89 1.32
C ASP A 42 21.36 39.64 2.10
N LEU A 43 22.30 38.92 1.48
CA LEU A 43 23.54 38.56 2.14
C LEU A 43 24.45 39.79 2.37
N SER A 44 24.32 40.84 1.57
CA SER A 44 25.15 42.05 1.70
C SER A 44 24.91 42.80 3.01
N LEU A 45 23.73 42.64 3.61
CA LEU A 45 23.38 43.25 4.90
C LEU A 45 24.25 42.75 6.06
N LEU A 46 24.91 41.59 5.92
CA LEU A 46 25.88 41.09 6.90
C LEU A 46 27.11 42.02 7.03
N ASP A 47 27.41 42.81 6.00
CA ASP A 47 28.54 43.73 5.94
C ASP A 47 28.18 45.13 6.45
N SER A 48 26.98 45.34 6.99
CA SER A 48 26.55 46.63 7.54
C SER A 48 27.35 47.02 8.78
N ASP A 49 27.76 48.29 8.86
CA ASP A 49 28.39 48.87 10.05
C ASP A 49 27.41 49.03 11.22
N ASP A 50 26.08 48.97 10.97
CA ASP A 50 25.05 49.07 11.99
C ASP A 50 24.71 47.67 12.56
N PRO A 51 25.03 47.40 13.84
CA PRO A 51 24.74 46.11 14.47
C PRO A 51 23.25 45.76 14.49
N ALA A 52 22.36 46.75 14.49
CA ALA A 52 20.92 46.51 14.49
C ALA A 52 20.44 45.90 13.16
N VAL A 53 21.02 46.35 12.03
CA VAL A 53 20.74 45.80 10.70
C VAL A 53 21.17 44.33 10.64
N VAL A 54 22.38 44.05 11.14
CA VAL A 54 22.91 42.68 11.14
C VAL A 54 22.10 41.78 12.09
N GLN A 55 21.66 42.28 13.23
CA GLN A 55 20.82 41.52 14.16
C GLN A 55 19.44 41.21 13.57
N GLU A 56 18.84 42.16 12.84
CA GLU A 56 17.58 41.91 12.15
C GLU A 56 17.73 40.87 11.04
N LEU A 57 18.84 40.91 10.29
CA LEU A 57 19.19 39.86 9.32
C LEU A 57 19.29 38.48 9.99
N VAL A 58 19.98 38.38 11.13
CA VAL A 58 20.08 37.13 11.91
C VAL A 58 18.69 36.65 12.35
N ASN A 59 17.80 37.55 12.77
CA ASN A 59 16.43 37.21 13.17
C ASN A 59 15.58 36.74 11.98
N GLN A 60 15.74 37.34 10.80
CA GLN A 60 15.08 36.91 9.57
C GLN A 60 15.54 35.52 9.16
N VAL A 61 16.86 35.29 9.16
CA VAL A 61 17.46 33.98 8.87
C VAL A 61 16.97 32.94 9.87
N LYS A 62 16.97 33.24 11.18
CA LYS A 62 16.47 32.36 12.25
C LYS A 62 15.04 31.89 11.99
N ARG A 63 14.15 32.80 11.55
CA ARG A 63 12.77 32.45 11.20
C ARG A 63 12.72 31.54 9.97
N ALA A 64 13.36 31.95 8.87
CA ALA A 64 13.32 31.22 7.60
C ALA A 64 13.84 29.77 7.72
N ILE A 65 14.98 29.56 8.38
CA ILE A 65 15.58 28.22 8.50
C ILE A 65 14.87 27.32 9.52
N ARG A 66 14.14 27.90 10.47
CA ARG A 66 13.35 27.15 11.45
C ARG A 66 11.98 26.77 10.90
N GLU A 67 11.35 27.66 10.15
CA GLU A 67 9.99 27.46 9.63
C GLU A 67 9.99 26.66 8.33
N ASP A 68 10.81 27.09 7.37
CA ASP A 68 10.80 26.59 6.00
C ASP A 68 11.98 25.68 5.68
N GLY A 69 13.14 25.89 6.31
CA GLY A 69 14.39 25.19 5.97
C GLY A 69 14.91 25.49 4.55
N PHE A 70 14.26 26.43 3.86
CA PHE A 70 14.56 26.94 2.53
C PHE A 70 14.52 28.46 2.55
N LEU A 71 15.38 29.11 1.78
CA LEU A 71 15.38 30.56 1.60
C LEU A 71 15.90 30.94 0.21
N PHE A 72 15.56 32.15 -0.24
CA PHE A 72 16.28 32.79 -1.34
C PHE A 72 17.45 33.59 -0.80
N LEU A 73 18.61 33.48 -1.43
CA LEU A 73 19.75 34.32 -1.15
C LEU A 73 20.01 35.26 -2.32
N GLU A 74 20.13 36.55 -2.01
CA GLU A 74 20.34 37.63 -2.96
C GLU A 74 21.59 38.44 -2.60
N ASN A 75 22.06 39.24 -3.55
CA ASN A 75 23.18 40.17 -3.35
C ASN A 75 24.44 39.49 -2.76
N TYR A 76 24.70 38.25 -3.19
CA TYR A 76 25.83 37.43 -2.75
C TYR A 76 27.09 37.61 -3.61
N GLY A 77 27.12 38.63 -4.47
CA GLY A 77 28.32 39.08 -5.19
C GLY A 77 28.55 38.47 -6.58
N ILE A 78 27.60 37.70 -7.13
CA ILE A 78 27.64 37.19 -8.52
C ILE A 78 26.57 37.90 -9.34
N SER A 79 26.92 38.41 -10.52
CA SER A 79 25.94 39.01 -11.43
C SER A 79 25.17 37.95 -12.23
N LEU A 80 23.98 38.31 -12.74
CA LEU A 80 23.18 37.41 -13.57
C LEU A 80 23.92 36.98 -14.85
N GLU A 81 24.73 37.86 -15.44
CA GLU A 81 25.57 37.56 -16.60
C GLU A 81 26.65 36.53 -16.28
N GLN A 82 27.36 36.70 -15.16
CA GLN A 82 28.36 35.74 -14.68
C GLN A 82 27.73 34.36 -14.40
N LEU A 83 26.51 34.34 -13.88
CA LEU A 83 25.76 33.11 -13.69
C LEU A 83 25.36 32.46 -15.02
N HIS A 84 24.81 33.23 -15.96
CA HIS A 84 24.47 32.72 -17.30
C HIS A 84 25.68 32.15 -18.02
N ARG A 85 26.88 32.73 -17.83
CA ARG A 85 28.13 32.17 -18.35
C ARG A 85 28.39 30.75 -17.82
N GLN A 86 28.17 30.49 -16.53
CA GLN A 86 28.33 29.15 -15.97
C GLN A 86 27.29 28.16 -16.52
N PHE A 87 26.04 28.60 -16.70
CA PHE A 87 25.02 27.79 -17.39
C PHE A 87 25.39 27.48 -18.85
N ALA A 88 26.00 28.44 -19.55
CA ALA A 88 26.47 28.26 -20.92
C ALA A 88 27.58 27.20 -21.00
N ILE A 89 28.55 27.21 -20.07
CA ILE A 89 29.59 26.19 -19.97
C ILE A 89 28.98 24.81 -19.66
N ALA A 90 28.01 24.75 -18.74
CA ALA A 90 27.33 23.50 -18.42
C ALA A 90 26.53 22.94 -19.62
N GLN A 91 25.82 23.78 -20.36
CA GLN A 91 25.11 23.39 -21.58
C GLN A 91 26.10 22.95 -22.67
N TYR A 92 27.23 23.64 -22.80
CA TYR A 92 28.30 23.25 -23.71
C TYR A 92 28.80 21.83 -23.42
N MET A 93 29.00 21.47 -22.14
CA MET A 93 29.39 20.10 -21.78
C MET A 93 28.39 19.07 -22.28
N TYR A 94 27.09 19.22 -21.99
CA TYR A 94 26.10 18.23 -22.41
C TYR A 94 25.97 18.11 -23.93
N ASN A 95 26.23 19.19 -24.66
CA ASN A 95 26.20 19.19 -26.13
C ASN A 95 27.47 18.59 -26.76
N ASN A 96 28.60 18.53 -26.03
CA ASN A 96 29.91 18.19 -26.60
C ASN A 96 30.65 17.04 -25.89
N ILE A 97 30.11 16.49 -24.80
CA ILE A 97 30.71 15.34 -24.11
C ILE A 97 30.68 14.10 -25.00
N SER A 98 31.84 13.48 -25.20
CA SER A 98 32.00 12.30 -26.06
C SER A 98 31.46 11.03 -25.38
N GLU A 99 31.11 10.00 -26.17
CA GLU A 99 30.74 8.71 -25.61
C GLU A 99 31.89 8.05 -24.84
N GLU A 100 33.14 8.27 -25.26
CA GLU A 100 34.34 7.83 -24.54
C GLU A 100 34.42 8.47 -23.14
N ASP A 101 34.19 9.78 -23.04
CA ASP A 101 34.14 10.47 -21.75
C ASP A 101 32.98 9.97 -20.89
N LYS A 102 31.79 9.74 -21.47
CA LYS A 102 30.63 9.21 -20.74
C LYS A 102 30.90 7.82 -20.15
N GLU A 103 31.60 6.96 -20.88
CA GLU A 103 31.97 5.62 -20.41
C GLU A 103 33.08 5.68 -19.35
N ARG A 104 34.16 6.42 -19.64
CA ARG A 104 35.31 6.60 -18.75
C ARG A 104 34.93 7.24 -17.41
N LEU A 105 34.01 8.19 -17.44
CA LEU A 105 33.57 8.96 -16.27
C LEU A 105 32.29 8.40 -15.64
N LEU A 106 31.79 7.24 -16.09
CA LEU A 106 30.52 6.70 -15.60
C LEU A 106 30.54 6.56 -14.07
N PHE A 107 29.56 7.18 -13.43
CA PHE A 107 29.38 7.20 -11.98
C PHE A 107 29.25 5.82 -11.35
N ASN A 108 29.62 5.70 -10.07
CA ASN A 108 29.50 4.45 -9.31
C ASN A 108 28.80 4.68 -7.96
N PRO A 109 27.46 4.74 -7.92
CA PRO A 109 26.73 4.97 -6.67
C PRO A 109 26.93 3.90 -5.60
N ASP A 110 27.29 2.66 -5.99
CA ASP A 110 27.57 1.58 -5.03
C ASP A 110 28.81 1.86 -4.17
N SER A 111 29.66 2.81 -4.59
CA SER A 111 30.79 3.31 -3.78
C SER A 111 30.39 4.36 -2.74
N GLY A 112 29.10 4.71 -2.65
CA GLY A 112 28.60 5.70 -1.70
C GLY A 112 28.88 7.16 -2.09
N VAL A 113 29.27 7.42 -3.35
CA VAL A 113 29.45 8.76 -3.90
C VAL A 113 28.83 8.89 -5.30
N TRP A 114 28.43 10.10 -5.67
CA TRP A 114 27.86 10.42 -6.98
C TRP A 114 28.89 10.87 -8.03
N SER A 115 30.19 10.71 -7.76
CA SER A 115 31.28 11.26 -8.60
C SER A 115 31.19 10.78 -10.06
N GLY A 116 31.44 11.71 -10.99
CA GLY A 116 31.44 11.46 -12.43
C GLY A 116 30.09 11.69 -13.13
N TYR A 117 29.92 11.06 -14.29
CA TYR A 117 28.81 11.19 -15.21
C TYR A 117 27.69 10.16 -14.90
N LYS A 118 26.47 10.65 -14.64
CA LYS A 118 25.23 9.87 -14.57
C LYS A 118 24.52 9.89 -15.91
N HIS A 119 24.20 8.71 -16.44
CA HIS A 119 23.41 8.53 -17.67
C HIS A 119 21.88 8.70 -17.43
N PRO A 120 21.05 8.91 -18.48
CA PRO A 120 19.60 9.19 -18.36
C PRO A 120 18.72 7.94 -18.15
N PHE A 121 19.23 6.92 -17.47
CA PHE A 121 18.59 5.62 -17.26
C PHE A 121 18.59 5.22 -15.77
N GLY A 122 18.12 6.14 -14.93
CA GLY A 122 18.00 5.96 -13.49
C GLY A 122 19.27 6.22 -12.70
N PHE A 123 19.20 5.97 -11.38
CA PHE A 123 20.24 6.30 -10.39
C PHE A 123 21.17 5.13 -10.03
N LYS A 124 21.18 4.06 -10.83
CA LYS A 124 22.13 2.94 -10.70
C LYS A 124 23.16 2.97 -11.84
N ARG A 125 24.31 2.33 -11.60
CA ARG A 125 25.39 2.23 -12.61
C ARG A 125 24.94 1.46 -13.86
N HIS A 126 24.06 0.47 -13.69
CA HIS A 126 23.42 -0.24 -14.78
C HIS A 126 22.19 0.55 -15.26
N ARG A 127 21.94 0.52 -16.57
CA ARG A 127 20.83 1.25 -17.19
C ARG A 127 19.49 0.61 -16.84
N GLY A 128 18.63 1.35 -16.15
CA GLY A 128 17.23 1.03 -15.92
C GLY A 128 16.29 1.70 -16.94
N PRO A 129 15.01 1.90 -16.59
CA PRO A 129 14.09 2.70 -17.37
C PRO A 129 14.63 4.14 -17.59
N PRO A 130 14.32 4.78 -18.74
CA PRO A 130 14.77 6.15 -18.99
C PRO A 130 14.14 7.14 -18.00
N ASP A 131 14.97 7.86 -17.24
CA ASP A 131 14.53 8.94 -16.33
C ASP A 131 14.72 10.33 -16.94
N GLY A 132 15.47 10.43 -18.04
CA GLY A 132 15.77 11.67 -18.74
C GLY A 132 16.64 12.64 -17.93
N ILE A 133 17.42 12.16 -16.96
CA ILE A 133 18.28 13.00 -16.11
C ILE A 133 19.74 12.65 -16.36
N GLU A 134 20.51 13.59 -16.89
CA GLU A 134 21.97 13.49 -16.98
C GLU A 134 22.63 14.37 -15.94
N GLN A 135 23.69 13.88 -15.29
CA GLN A 135 24.41 14.65 -14.28
C GLN A 135 25.91 14.51 -14.49
N PHE A 136 26.65 15.56 -14.15
CA PHE A 136 28.07 15.46 -13.91
C PHE A 136 28.38 16.05 -12.54
N ASN A 137 29.04 15.27 -11.68
CA ASN A 137 29.33 15.66 -10.30
C ASN A 137 30.84 15.71 -10.05
N TRP A 138 31.33 16.87 -9.61
CA TRP A 138 32.72 17.06 -9.19
C TRP A 138 32.84 16.88 -7.68
N TYR A 139 33.54 15.82 -7.27
CA TYR A 139 34.05 15.62 -5.92
C TYR A 139 35.52 16.05 -5.86
N ARG A 140 36.08 16.10 -4.65
CA ARG A 140 37.49 16.44 -4.42
C ARG A 140 38.48 15.84 -5.43
N PRO A 141 38.49 14.52 -5.70
CA PRO A 141 39.45 13.95 -6.65
C PRO A 141 39.28 14.44 -8.10
N ASP A 142 38.07 14.87 -8.47
CA ASP A 142 37.76 15.36 -9.82
C ASP A 142 38.35 16.75 -10.07
N TRP A 143 38.63 17.51 -9.00
CA TRP A 143 39.38 18.78 -9.07
C TRP A 143 40.89 18.57 -9.11
N GLU A 144 41.38 17.46 -8.56
CA GLU A 144 42.82 17.16 -8.42
C GLU A 144 43.39 16.43 -9.64
N ASP A 145 42.55 15.74 -10.43
CA ASP A 145 42.95 15.00 -11.63
C ASP A 145 42.07 15.37 -12.83
N ILE A 146 42.68 16.06 -13.81
CA ILE A 146 42.00 16.48 -15.04
C ILE A 146 41.46 15.29 -15.86
N ASN A 147 42.03 14.08 -15.70
CA ASN A 147 41.53 12.87 -16.32
C ASN A 147 40.23 12.37 -15.69
N ARG A 148 39.69 13.07 -14.68
CA ARG A 148 38.36 12.78 -14.10
C ARG A 148 37.31 13.79 -14.53
N VAL A 149 37.65 14.67 -15.47
CA VAL A 149 36.76 15.69 -16.04
C VAL A 149 36.51 15.39 -17.53
N PRO A 150 35.33 15.73 -18.10
CA PRO A 150 35.10 15.65 -19.53
C PRO A 150 36.14 16.48 -20.29
N THR A 151 36.69 15.91 -21.35
CA THR A 151 37.75 16.52 -22.15
C THR A 151 37.30 17.86 -22.76
N CYS A 152 36.02 17.96 -23.13
CA CYS A 152 35.42 19.20 -23.63
C CYS A 152 35.41 20.35 -22.60
N LEU A 153 35.54 20.06 -21.30
CA LEU A 153 35.56 21.07 -20.23
C LEU A 153 36.96 21.50 -19.79
N HIS A 154 38.02 20.80 -20.21
CA HIS A 154 39.40 21.15 -19.82
C HIS A 154 39.75 22.63 -20.05
N PRO A 155 39.35 23.27 -21.17
CA PRO A 155 39.65 24.68 -21.40
C PRO A 155 38.93 25.66 -20.45
N PHE A 156 37.90 25.22 -19.74
CA PHE A 156 37.04 26.06 -18.89
C PHE A 156 37.22 25.81 -17.39
N MET A 157 38.17 24.95 -17.01
CA MET A 157 38.38 24.58 -15.60
C MET A 157 38.72 25.77 -14.72
N ASP A 158 39.43 26.78 -15.23
CA ASP A 158 39.70 28.02 -14.51
C ASP A 158 38.42 28.76 -14.11
N GLU A 159 37.46 28.89 -15.03
CA GLU A 159 36.18 29.55 -14.79
C GLU A 159 35.30 28.75 -13.82
N ILE A 160 35.22 27.42 -13.99
CA ILE A 160 34.41 26.52 -13.15
C ILE A 160 34.98 26.47 -11.72
N GLU A 161 36.30 26.32 -11.59
CA GLU A 161 36.98 26.24 -10.30
C GLU A 161 36.92 27.58 -9.56
N ALA A 162 37.15 28.71 -10.23
CA ALA A 162 37.02 30.03 -9.61
C ALA A 162 35.60 30.28 -9.10
N PHE A 163 34.58 29.87 -9.86
CA PHE A 163 33.19 29.99 -9.47
C PHE A 163 32.85 29.13 -8.24
N ALA A 164 33.24 27.85 -8.25
CA ALA A 164 33.02 26.95 -7.11
C ALA A 164 33.78 27.44 -5.85
N ASN A 165 35.03 27.87 -5.99
CA ASN A 165 35.81 28.45 -4.88
C ASN A 165 35.16 29.69 -4.29
N TYR A 166 34.59 30.57 -5.13
CA TYR A 166 33.88 31.76 -4.65
C TYR A 166 32.61 31.39 -3.87
N LEU A 167 31.81 30.46 -4.40
CA LEU A 167 30.61 29.99 -3.71
C LEU A 167 30.94 29.35 -2.35
N THR A 168 31.99 28.53 -2.27
CA THR A 168 32.38 27.88 -1.00
C THR A 168 33.03 28.86 -0.03
N GLY A 169 34.08 29.56 -0.47
CA GLY A 169 34.94 30.37 0.40
C GLY A 169 34.35 31.73 0.78
N SER A 170 33.44 32.27 -0.04
CA SER A 170 32.76 33.55 0.23
C SER A 170 31.31 33.33 0.63
N VAL A 171 30.48 32.78 -0.26
CA VAL A 171 29.02 32.73 -0.06
C VAL A 171 28.64 31.78 1.08
N ASN A 172 29.07 30.51 1.01
CA ASN A 172 28.75 29.51 2.01
C ASN A 172 29.38 29.83 3.37
N ARG A 173 30.63 30.30 3.41
CA ARG A 173 31.26 30.73 4.67
C ARG A 173 30.42 31.79 5.39
N ARG A 174 29.95 32.81 4.67
CA ARG A 174 29.12 33.89 5.24
C ARG A 174 27.73 33.39 5.68
N LEU A 175 27.14 32.45 4.95
CA LEU A 175 25.93 31.76 5.39
C LEU A 175 26.16 31.00 6.71
N LEU A 176 27.26 30.25 6.80
CA LEU A 176 27.64 29.55 8.03
C LEU A 176 27.96 30.52 9.18
N THR A 177 28.40 31.75 8.89
CA THR A 177 28.51 32.81 9.88
C THR A 177 27.15 33.25 10.41
N LEU A 178 26.18 33.50 9.52
CA LEU A 178 24.82 33.81 9.93
C LEU A 178 24.23 32.69 10.78
N PHE A 179 24.40 31.44 10.37
CA PHE A 179 23.92 30.28 11.12
C PHE A 179 24.63 30.11 12.47
N SER A 180 25.94 30.35 12.55
CA SER A 180 26.67 30.33 13.83
C SER A 180 26.12 31.40 14.78
N ARG A 181 25.82 32.61 14.28
CA ARG A 181 25.18 33.66 15.07
C ARG A 181 23.76 33.31 15.51
N VAL A 182 22.97 32.65 14.66
CA VAL A 182 21.64 32.15 15.07
C VAL A 182 21.76 31.17 16.24
N LEU A 183 22.77 30.30 16.24
CA LEU A 183 23.09 29.38 17.34
C LEU A 183 23.78 30.06 18.53
N GLU A 184 23.98 31.38 18.48
CA GLU A 184 24.71 32.16 19.50
C GLU A 184 26.14 31.65 19.73
N LEU A 185 26.74 31.08 18.69
CA LEU A 185 28.12 30.59 18.64
C LEU A 185 29.06 31.65 18.04
N PRO A 186 30.38 31.52 18.22
CA PRO A 186 31.36 32.36 17.53
C PRO A 186 31.14 32.35 16.01
N ASP A 187 31.36 33.50 15.37
CA ASP A 187 31.06 33.75 13.94
C ASP A 187 31.53 32.66 12.97
N ASP A 188 32.74 32.12 13.14
CA ASP A 188 33.28 31.11 12.22
C ASP A 188 33.14 29.66 12.76
N TYR A 189 32.33 29.41 13.81
CA TYR A 189 32.23 28.10 14.45
C TYR A 189 31.87 26.99 13.45
N LEU A 190 30.77 27.14 12.70
CA LEU A 190 30.34 26.12 11.75
C LEU A 190 31.32 25.98 10.56
N TRP A 191 32.00 27.07 10.20
CA TRP A 191 33.03 27.02 9.16
C TRP A 191 34.26 26.25 9.63
N GLU A 192 34.78 26.50 10.82
CA GLU A 192 36.03 25.91 11.32
C GLU A 192 35.87 24.50 11.90
N LYS A 193 34.72 24.21 12.53
CA LYS A 193 34.51 22.97 13.29
C LYS A 193 33.69 21.92 12.57
N VAL A 194 32.87 22.33 11.59
CA VAL A 194 31.86 21.46 10.99
C VAL A 194 32.12 21.29 9.50
N GLN A 195 32.17 22.38 8.73
CA GLN A 195 32.40 22.37 7.28
C GLN A 195 33.69 21.64 6.92
N SER A 196 33.63 20.79 5.89
CA SER A 196 34.83 20.18 5.30
C SER A 196 35.61 21.19 4.45
N HIS A 197 36.93 21.03 4.43
CA HIS A 197 37.84 21.89 3.68
C HIS A 197 38.69 21.09 2.70
N GLY A 198 39.31 21.79 1.75
CA GLY A 198 40.21 21.23 0.74
C GLY A 198 39.48 20.96 -0.59
N SER A 199 40.08 21.39 -1.70
CA SER A 199 39.41 21.56 -3.01
C SER A 199 38.23 22.54 -2.96
N PRO A 200 37.67 22.97 -4.11
CA PRO A 200 36.53 23.87 -4.16
C PRO A 200 35.28 23.36 -3.44
N THR A 201 35.13 22.04 -3.26
CA THR A 201 33.90 21.44 -2.71
C THR A 201 34.09 20.78 -1.34
N GLY A 202 35.29 20.70 -0.79
CA GLY A 202 35.53 19.90 0.42
C GLY A 202 35.20 18.43 0.19
N GLU A 203 34.51 17.82 1.15
CA GLU A 203 33.85 16.50 1.02
C GLU A 203 32.43 16.59 0.43
N GLY A 204 31.99 17.79 0.04
CA GLY A 204 30.82 18.02 -0.77
C GLY A 204 31.08 17.81 -2.25
N TYR A 205 30.17 18.29 -3.10
CA TYR A 205 30.30 18.18 -4.54
C TYR A 205 29.55 19.28 -5.30
N PHE A 206 30.06 19.61 -6.49
CA PHE A 206 29.39 20.50 -7.44
C PHE A 206 28.68 19.65 -8.49
N ARG A 207 27.48 20.04 -8.91
CA ARG A 207 26.64 19.27 -9.84
C ARG A 207 26.17 20.15 -10.98
N HIS A 208 26.39 19.66 -12.20
CA HIS A 208 25.58 20.02 -13.35
C HIS A 208 24.51 18.94 -13.51
N ALA A 209 23.25 19.34 -13.68
CA ALA A 209 22.14 18.41 -13.91
C ALA A 209 21.25 18.92 -15.05
N LEU A 210 21.03 18.09 -16.06
CA LEU A 210 20.15 18.35 -17.18
C LEU A 210 18.97 17.39 -17.14
N PHE A 211 17.77 17.95 -16.96
CA PHE A 211 16.52 17.22 -16.97
C PHE A 211 15.85 17.44 -18.33
N ARG A 212 15.72 16.36 -19.10
CA ARG A 212 15.04 16.34 -20.38
C ARG A 212 13.58 15.89 -20.24
N PRO A 213 12.70 16.31 -21.16
CA PRO A 213 11.37 15.72 -21.29
C PRO A 213 11.44 14.19 -21.42
N VAL A 214 10.51 13.49 -20.79
CA VAL A 214 10.42 12.02 -20.86
C VAL A 214 9.18 11.59 -21.62
N GLN A 215 9.18 10.35 -22.08
CA GLN A 215 8.00 9.77 -22.73
C GLN A 215 6.84 9.64 -21.74
N LYS A 216 5.62 9.65 -22.28
CA LYS A 216 4.38 9.53 -21.50
C LYS A 216 4.36 8.26 -20.63
N THR A 217 4.91 7.15 -21.13
CA THR A 217 5.04 5.89 -20.39
C THR A 217 5.89 6.02 -19.13
N THR A 218 7.01 6.73 -19.20
CA THR A 218 7.84 7.05 -18.01
C THR A 218 7.08 7.96 -17.05
N GLU A 219 6.42 9.01 -17.56
CA GLU A 219 5.65 9.95 -16.72
C GLU A 219 4.52 9.22 -15.97
N GLU A 220 3.83 8.29 -16.61
CA GLU A 220 2.78 7.48 -16.01
C GLU A 220 3.34 6.50 -14.97
N ALA A 221 4.44 5.81 -15.30
CA ALA A 221 5.08 4.85 -14.40
C ALA A 221 5.58 5.53 -13.10
N SER A 222 6.14 6.73 -13.20
CA SER A 222 6.60 7.50 -12.03
C SER A 222 5.53 8.40 -11.42
N LYS A 223 4.30 8.41 -11.95
CA LYS A 223 3.22 9.34 -11.57
C LYS A 223 3.65 10.83 -11.60
N GLY A 224 4.57 11.16 -12.51
CA GLY A 224 5.14 12.50 -12.68
C GLY A 224 6.33 12.81 -11.76
N LEU A 225 6.72 11.92 -10.84
CA LEU A 225 7.94 12.08 -10.05
C LEU A 225 9.18 11.91 -10.95
N ARG A 226 10.16 12.79 -10.76
CA ARG A 226 11.49 12.72 -11.39
C ARG A 226 12.56 12.35 -10.38
N MET A 227 12.40 12.78 -9.13
CA MET A 227 13.20 12.36 -7.97
C MET A 227 12.27 12.29 -6.76
N HIS A 228 12.41 11.24 -5.94
CA HIS A 228 11.66 11.07 -4.69
C HIS A 228 11.88 12.23 -3.71
N GLY A 229 10.93 12.41 -2.78
CA GLY A 229 11.08 13.27 -1.63
C GLY A 229 12.27 12.85 -0.79
N HIS A 230 13.20 13.76 -0.56
CA HIS A 230 14.39 13.53 0.25
C HIS A 230 14.81 14.80 0.98
N THR A 231 15.71 14.64 1.95
CA THR A 231 16.52 15.72 2.51
C THR A 231 17.94 15.58 1.99
N ASP A 232 18.67 16.69 1.92
CA ASP A 232 20.08 16.64 1.57
C ASP A 232 20.90 16.22 2.80
N PHE A 233 21.93 15.40 2.61
CA PHE A 233 22.68 14.83 3.74
C PHE A 233 23.67 15.83 4.38
N GLY A 234 24.12 16.82 3.61
CA GLY A 234 25.21 17.74 3.94
C GLY A 234 24.83 18.88 4.88
N LEU A 235 25.50 20.03 4.71
CA LEU A 235 25.25 21.24 5.50
C LEU A 235 24.29 22.18 4.79
N THR A 236 24.71 22.70 3.65
CA THR A 236 23.95 23.65 2.84
C THR A 236 24.01 23.22 1.39
N THR A 237 22.90 23.39 0.70
CA THR A 237 22.83 23.23 -0.75
C THR A 237 22.58 24.60 -1.36
N LEU A 238 23.46 25.02 -2.27
CA LEU A 238 23.31 26.25 -3.04
C LEU A 238 22.81 25.88 -4.43
N LEU A 239 21.51 25.98 -4.64
CA LEU A 239 20.86 25.69 -5.92
C LEU A 239 20.53 27.01 -6.63
N PHE A 240 21.00 27.20 -7.85
CA PHE A 240 20.60 28.38 -8.62
C PHE A 240 19.13 28.31 -9.02
N SER A 241 18.38 29.40 -8.79
CA SER A 241 16.99 29.49 -9.22
C SER A 241 16.92 29.52 -10.75
N VAL A 242 16.08 28.67 -11.34
CA VAL A 242 15.92 28.53 -12.79
C VAL A 242 14.44 28.59 -13.20
N PRO A 243 14.11 29.06 -14.42
CA PRO A 243 12.72 29.30 -14.82
C PRO A 243 11.81 28.08 -14.81
N VAL A 244 12.35 26.90 -15.13
CA VAL A 244 11.57 25.66 -15.24
C VAL A 244 11.26 25.12 -13.84
N SER A 245 9.98 25.17 -13.46
CA SER A 245 9.50 24.85 -12.11
C SER A 245 9.33 23.34 -11.94
N CYS A 246 10.32 22.66 -11.38
CA CYS A 246 10.24 21.23 -11.07
C CYS A 246 10.48 20.90 -9.58
N LEU A 247 11.22 21.76 -8.88
CA LEU A 247 11.52 21.56 -7.46
C LEU A 247 10.23 21.79 -6.66
N GLN A 248 9.86 20.82 -5.83
CA GLN A 248 8.79 20.97 -4.85
C GLN A 248 9.33 20.81 -3.44
N ILE A 249 8.81 21.62 -2.52
CA ILE A 249 9.20 21.71 -1.11
C ILE A 249 8.00 21.26 -0.27
N TRP A 250 8.27 20.52 0.80
CA TRP A 250 7.24 20.06 1.72
C TRP A 250 6.88 21.15 2.73
N GLY A 251 5.66 21.66 2.64
CA GLY A 251 5.11 22.68 3.52
C GLY A 251 4.77 22.16 4.91
N GLN A 252 4.58 23.09 5.86
CA GLN A 252 4.17 22.76 7.23
C GLN A 252 2.76 22.18 7.33
N ASP A 253 1.91 22.44 6.32
CA ASP A 253 0.58 21.84 6.19
C ASP A 253 0.63 20.45 5.52
N GLU A 254 1.83 19.89 5.37
CA GLU A 254 2.11 18.58 4.82
C GLU A 254 1.61 18.41 3.38
N LYS A 255 1.91 19.42 2.55
CA LYS A 255 1.68 19.43 1.09
C LYS A 255 2.94 19.82 0.32
N TRP A 256 2.97 19.46 -0.95
CA TRP A 256 4.03 19.83 -1.88
C TRP A 256 3.74 21.17 -2.55
N TYR A 257 4.70 22.08 -2.49
CA TYR A 257 4.65 23.39 -3.15
C TYR A 257 5.80 23.56 -4.12
N TYR A 258 5.55 24.10 -5.32
CA TYR A 258 6.64 24.44 -6.23
C TYR A 258 7.52 25.55 -5.65
N ALA A 259 8.83 25.41 -5.75
CA ALA A 259 9.74 26.51 -5.45
C ALA A 259 9.58 27.59 -6.53
N PRO A 260 9.28 28.86 -6.18
CA PRO A 260 9.10 29.90 -7.17
C PRO A 260 10.42 30.23 -7.88
N TYR A 261 10.33 30.76 -9.11
CA TYR A 261 11.50 31.24 -9.82
C TYR A 261 11.82 32.68 -9.40
N LYS A 262 13.06 32.92 -8.97
CA LYS A 262 13.60 34.24 -8.64
C LYS A 262 14.90 34.48 -9.40
N PRO A 263 14.89 35.26 -10.50
CA PRO A 263 16.07 35.46 -11.35
C PRO A 263 17.30 35.92 -10.56
N GLY A 264 18.41 35.21 -10.73
CA GLY A 264 19.69 35.56 -10.09
C GLY A 264 19.79 35.23 -8.59
N ALA A 265 18.76 34.67 -7.97
CA ALA A 265 18.83 34.22 -6.58
C ALA A 265 19.33 32.77 -6.47
N LEU A 266 19.94 32.44 -5.33
CA LEU A 266 20.15 31.06 -4.90
C LEU A 266 18.95 30.60 -4.08
N VAL A 267 18.41 29.43 -4.40
CA VAL A 267 17.59 28.64 -3.48
C VAL A 267 18.56 27.91 -2.56
N VAL A 268 18.54 28.25 -1.27
CA VAL A 268 19.39 27.63 -0.25
C VAL A 268 18.54 26.74 0.63
N ASN A 269 18.97 25.50 0.85
CA ASN A 269 18.36 24.61 1.83
C ASN A 269 19.38 24.01 2.79
N ILE A 270 18.87 23.63 3.96
CA ILE A 270 19.63 23.00 5.04
C ILE A 270 19.60 21.47 4.88
N GLY A 271 20.72 20.82 5.13
CA GLY A 271 20.82 19.36 5.13
C GLY A 271 20.81 18.73 6.53
N ASP A 272 20.67 17.41 6.58
CA ASP A 272 20.55 16.59 7.79
C ASP A 272 21.68 16.86 8.80
N THR A 273 22.92 16.99 8.33
CA THR A 273 24.06 17.23 9.24
C THR A 273 23.88 18.52 10.01
N LEU A 274 23.41 19.59 9.35
CA LEU A 274 23.26 20.89 9.96
C LEU A 274 21.99 20.98 10.83
N GLU A 275 20.92 20.26 10.48
CA GLU A 275 19.79 20.02 11.39
C GLU A 275 20.26 19.37 12.69
N ILE A 276 21.06 18.30 12.61
CA ILE A 276 21.55 17.59 13.81
C ILE A 276 22.51 18.46 14.64
N VAL A 277 23.47 19.13 14.00
CA VAL A 277 24.45 20.00 14.68
C VAL A 277 23.75 21.17 15.38
N SER A 278 22.68 21.71 14.79
CA SER A 278 21.87 22.75 15.41
C SER A 278 20.96 22.25 16.53
N GLY A 279 20.94 20.95 16.82
CA GLY A 279 20.01 20.35 17.78
C GLY A 279 18.55 20.47 17.34
N GLY A 280 18.27 20.42 16.03
CA GLY A 280 16.93 20.54 15.44
C GLY A 280 16.41 21.97 15.29
N HIS A 281 17.20 23.00 15.65
CA HIS A 281 16.79 24.41 15.47
C HIS A 281 16.77 24.85 14.01
N PHE A 282 17.53 24.15 13.14
CA PHE A 282 17.48 24.31 11.69
C PHE A 282 16.81 23.11 11.07
N LYS A 283 15.86 23.35 10.17
CA LYS A 283 15.03 22.30 9.59
C LYS A 283 15.62 21.80 8.28
N ALA A 284 15.92 20.51 8.17
CA ALA A 284 16.22 19.87 6.90
C ALA A 284 14.90 19.55 6.18
N THR A 285 14.44 20.48 5.33
CA THR A 285 13.12 20.34 4.70
C THR A 285 13.16 19.39 3.52
N ARG A 286 12.16 18.49 3.51
CA ARG A 286 11.98 17.52 2.43
C ARG A 286 11.66 18.25 1.13
N HIS A 287 12.29 17.80 0.06
CA HIS A 287 12.07 18.32 -1.27
C HIS A 287 12.13 17.20 -2.30
N ARG A 288 11.46 17.39 -3.43
CA ARG A 288 11.39 16.42 -4.54
C ARG A 288 11.53 17.12 -5.88
N VAL A 289 11.76 16.35 -6.93
CA VAL A 289 11.65 16.87 -8.31
C VAL A 289 10.43 16.25 -8.95
N TYR A 290 9.46 17.09 -9.30
CA TYR A 290 8.23 16.70 -9.95
C TYR A 290 8.22 17.18 -11.41
N LYS A 291 7.25 16.72 -12.20
CA LYS A 291 7.08 17.20 -13.56
C LYS A 291 6.77 18.70 -13.57
N PRO A 292 7.26 19.44 -14.59
CA PRO A 292 6.98 20.85 -14.69
C PRO A 292 5.51 21.13 -15.03
N PRO A 293 5.04 22.38 -14.82
CA PRO A 293 3.76 22.85 -15.29
C PRO A 293 3.56 22.59 -16.80
N VAL A 294 2.30 22.50 -17.23
CA VAL A 294 1.94 22.07 -18.60
C VAL A 294 2.63 22.89 -19.69
N ASP A 295 2.78 24.20 -19.49
CA ASP A 295 3.43 25.12 -20.43
C ASP A 295 4.96 24.99 -20.47
N GLN A 296 5.55 24.26 -19.52
CA GLN A 296 6.99 24.04 -19.42
C GLN A 296 7.42 22.58 -19.72
N ARG A 297 6.49 21.65 -19.97
CA ARG A 297 6.78 20.21 -20.16
C ARG A 297 7.75 19.86 -21.27
N ASN A 298 7.85 20.70 -22.29
CA ASN A 298 8.71 20.46 -23.45
C ASN A 298 10.07 21.17 -23.36
N TYR A 299 10.36 21.85 -22.26
CA TYR A 299 11.65 22.51 -22.05
C TYR A 299 12.60 21.63 -21.26
N GLU A 300 13.89 21.73 -21.57
CA GLU A 300 14.95 21.18 -20.75
C GLU A 300 15.18 22.08 -19.53
N ARG A 301 15.40 21.46 -18.37
CA ARG A 301 15.82 22.15 -17.14
C ARG A 301 17.29 21.85 -16.88
N LEU A 302 18.16 22.82 -17.11
CA LEU A 302 19.54 22.79 -16.67
C LEU A 302 19.64 23.36 -15.26
N SER A 303 20.43 22.75 -14.39
CA SER A 303 20.62 23.18 -13.00
C SER A 303 22.07 23.04 -12.59
N LEU A 304 22.54 24.05 -11.85
CA LEU A 304 23.83 24.08 -11.20
C LEU A 304 23.59 24.04 -9.69
N VAL A 305 24.30 23.17 -8.99
CA VAL A 305 24.08 22.95 -7.56
C VAL A 305 25.42 22.72 -6.86
N LEU A 306 25.68 23.45 -5.77
CA LEU A 306 26.81 23.20 -4.90
C LEU A 306 26.31 22.61 -3.58
N PHE A 307 26.67 21.36 -3.31
CA PHE A 307 26.37 20.66 -2.07
C PHE A 307 27.57 20.77 -1.13
N ASN A 308 27.43 21.54 -0.05
CA ASN A 308 28.47 21.65 0.98
C ASN A 308 28.28 20.54 2.02
N SER A 309 29.38 19.92 2.46
CA SER A 309 29.34 18.82 3.43
C SER A 309 30.23 19.11 4.64
N SER A 310 29.95 18.47 5.77
CA SER A 310 30.83 18.51 6.93
C SER A 310 32.06 17.64 6.72
N VAL A 311 33.02 17.72 7.64
CA VAL A 311 34.08 16.71 7.78
C VAL A 311 33.45 15.31 7.83
N GLY A 312 33.95 14.36 7.05
CA GLY A 312 33.32 13.04 6.91
C GLY A 312 33.26 12.25 8.21
N ASP A 313 34.32 12.34 9.02
CA ASP A 313 34.41 11.65 10.31
C ASP A 313 33.71 12.41 11.45
N LEU A 314 33.06 13.55 11.14
CA LEU A 314 32.23 14.26 12.10
C LEU A 314 31.08 13.35 12.52
N ARG A 315 31.04 13.02 13.81
CA ARG A 315 29.92 12.31 14.41
C ARG A 315 28.77 13.29 14.57
N MET A 316 27.63 13.01 13.93
CA MET A 316 26.52 13.94 13.87
C MET A 316 25.82 14.02 15.23
N THR A 317 26.20 15.04 16.00
CA THR A 317 25.71 15.34 17.34
C THR A 317 25.48 16.85 17.48
N PRO A 318 24.57 17.30 18.37
CA PRO A 318 24.36 18.72 18.60
C PRO A 318 25.61 19.45 19.08
N ALA A 319 25.78 20.70 18.68
CA ALA A 319 26.81 21.59 19.19
C ALA A 319 26.49 21.98 20.64
N ALA A 320 26.89 21.14 21.60
CA ALA A 320 26.59 21.30 23.03
C ALA A 320 27.09 22.63 23.64
N GLU A 321 28.04 23.29 22.98
CA GLU A 321 28.58 24.60 23.35
C GLU A 321 27.64 25.77 23.01
N SER A 322 26.61 25.55 22.19
CA SER A 322 25.67 26.60 21.78
C SER A 322 24.84 27.12 22.96
N PRO A 323 24.90 28.42 23.28
CA PRO A 323 24.05 29.03 24.31
C PRO A 323 22.55 28.90 24.00
N LEU A 324 22.18 28.96 22.71
CA LEU A 324 20.81 28.73 22.26
C LEU A 324 20.35 27.30 22.64
N ILE A 325 21.14 26.28 22.30
CA ILE A 325 20.79 24.87 22.58
C ILE A 325 20.78 24.61 24.09
N GLN A 326 21.71 25.19 24.85
CA GLN A 326 21.72 25.06 26.32
C GLN A 326 20.47 25.68 26.96
N ARG A 327 19.99 26.80 26.42
CA ARG A 327 18.83 27.52 26.94
C ARG A 327 17.50 26.90 26.51
N GLU A 328 17.35 26.54 25.24
CA GLU A 328 16.08 26.09 24.65
C GLU A 328 15.97 24.55 24.59
N GLY A 329 17.08 23.84 24.80
CA GLY A 329 17.16 22.41 24.54
C GLY A 329 17.23 22.10 23.03
N CYS A 330 17.24 20.80 22.72
CA CYS A 330 17.10 20.34 21.35
C CYS A 330 15.63 20.20 20.96
N VAL A 331 15.36 20.37 19.67
CA VAL A 331 14.04 20.35 19.05
C VAL A 331 13.84 18.98 18.39
N GLU A 332 12.86 18.21 18.88
CA GLU A 332 12.65 16.79 18.52
C GLU A 332 11.40 16.53 17.67
N ASP A 333 10.65 17.58 17.35
CA ASP A 333 9.42 17.48 16.56
C ASP A 333 9.71 17.30 15.05
N GLN A 334 10.98 17.40 14.63
CA GLN A 334 11.38 17.49 13.22
C GLN A 334 12.59 16.62 12.88
N GLY A 335 12.55 16.04 11.68
CA GLY A 335 13.70 15.46 11.01
C GLY A 335 14.23 14.14 11.58
N VAL A 336 15.48 13.80 11.24
CA VAL A 336 16.12 12.53 11.64
C VAL A 336 16.71 12.60 13.05
N TYR A 337 16.85 13.81 13.61
CA TYR A 337 17.46 14.04 14.91
C TYR A 337 16.80 13.25 16.06
N ALA A 338 15.47 13.18 16.10
CA ALA A 338 14.74 12.43 17.12
C ALA A 338 15.15 10.94 17.16
N GLU A 339 15.40 10.35 15.99
CA GLU A 339 15.81 8.95 15.87
C GLU A 339 17.28 8.74 16.27
N PHE A 340 18.14 9.71 15.95
CA PHE A 340 19.54 9.72 16.44
C PHE A 340 19.62 9.81 17.96
N LYS A 341 18.75 10.62 18.59
CA LYS A 341 18.65 10.73 20.04
C LYS A 341 18.21 9.41 20.68
N LYS A 342 17.14 8.77 20.17
CA LYS A 342 16.68 7.44 20.64
C LYS A 342 17.80 6.41 20.56
N ARG A 343 18.53 6.39 19.43
CA ARG A 343 19.68 5.50 19.25
C ARG A 343 20.76 5.73 20.29
N THR A 344 21.09 6.99 20.57
CA THR A 344 22.08 7.36 21.59
C THR A 344 21.64 6.92 22.99
N GLN A 345 20.36 7.06 23.32
CA GLN A 345 19.79 6.59 24.60
C GLN A 345 19.87 5.07 24.77
N GLN A 346 19.89 4.31 23.67
CA GLN A 346 20.10 2.86 23.67
C GLN A 346 21.57 2.45 23.79
N GLY A 347 22.49 3.40 24.02
CA GLY A 347 23.93 3.15 24.12
C GLY A 347 24.61 2.84 22.77
N LYS A 348 23.93 3.08 21.65
CA LYS A 348 24.47 2.88 20.29
C LYS A 348 25.11 4.16 19.78
N LEU A 349 26.20 4.04 19.03
CA LEU A 349 26.86 5.17 18.40
C LEU A 349 26.00 5.74 17.26
N VAL A 350 25.84 7.06 17.24
CA VAL A 350 25.31 7.80 16.09
C VAL A 350 26.32 7.80 14.94
N PRO A 351 25.87 7.67 13.68
CA PRO A 351 26.76 7.57 12.52
C PRO A 351 27.57 8.84 12.30
N THR A 352 28.70 8.70 11.60
CA THR A 352 29.42 9.84 11.02
C THR A 352 28.70 10.35 9.77
N ASN A 353 28.96 11.60 9.37
CA ASN A 353 28.42 12.14 8.12
C ASN A 353 28.82 11.28 6.90
N ARG A 354 30.05 10.75 6.87
CA ARG A 354 30.51 9.83 5.82
C ARG A 354 29.65 8.58 5.76
N GLU A 355 29.47 7.88 6.88
CA GLU A 355 28.66 6.66 6.96
C GLU A 355 27.22 6.92 6.52
N TRP A 356 26.63 8.02 6.99
CA TRP A 356 25.26 8.44 6.67
C TRP A 356 25.04 8.77 5.20
N ARG A 357 25.99 9.50 4.60
CA ARG A 357 25.97 9.83 3.18
C ARG A 357 26.13 8.57 2.31
N GLU A 358 27.14 7.76 2.58
CA GLU A 358 27.49 6.62 1.74
C GLU A 358 26.39 5.56 1.70
N ILE A 359 25.76 5.26 2.85
CA ILE A 359 24.67 4.29 2.90
C ILE A 359 23.44 4.77 2.12
N GLN A 360 23.08 6.04 2.23
CA GLN A 360 21.92 6.61 1.52
C GLN A 360 22.13 6.62 0.01
N ILE A 361 23.36 6.91 -0.44
CA ILE A 361 23.71 6.89 -1.87
C ILE A 361 23.68 5.46 -2.42
N ALA A 362 24.30 4.50 -1.73
CA ALA A 362 24.37 3.11 -2.19
C ALA A 362 22.98 2.45 -2.27
N THR A 363 22.08 2.81 -1.35
CA THR A 363 20.74 2.21 -1.22
C THR A 363 19.62 3.02 -1.85
N CYS A 364 19.96 4.08 -2.61
CA CYS A 364 18.95 4.86 -3.34
C CYS A 364 18.13 3.97 -4.30
N THR A 365 16.87 4.34 -4.52
CA THR A 365 15.98 3.70 -5.51
C THR A 365 15.45 4.73 -6.49
N ASP A 366 15.00 4.24 -7.65
CA ASP A 366 14.45 5.06 -8.71
C ASP A 366 12.93 5.21 -8.57
N PRO A 367 12.32 6.36 -8.95
CA PRO A 367 10.86 6.50 -9.02
C PRO A 367 10.15 5.45 -9.89
N THR A 368 10.85 4.86 -10.84
CA THR A 368 10.32 3.81 -11.72
C THR A 368 10.56 2.39 -11.21
N ASP A 369 11.22 2.22 -10.06
CA ASP A 369 11.52 0.92 -9.45
C ASP A 369 10.23 0.22 -8.99
N THR A 370 9.83 -0.83 -9.71
CA THR A 370 8.57 -1.52 -9.43
C THR A 370 8.66 -2.53 -8.30
N GLU A 371 9.86 -2.86 -7.80
CA GLU A 371 10.05 -3.83 -6.71
C GLU A 371 10.14 -3.12 -5.36
N ASN A 372 11.03 -2.13 -5.26
CA ASN A 372 11.28 -1.42 -4.00
C ASN A 372 10.21 -0.37 -3.71
N ASN A 373 9.53 0.18 -4.74
CA ASN A 373 8.43 1.13 -4.56
C ASN A 373 7.07 0.44 -4.39
N ARG A 374 7.03 -0.83 -3.95
CA ARG A 374 5.78 -1.46 -3.51
C ARG A 374 5.52 -1.11 -2.05
N VAL A 375 4.25 -0.93 -1.70
CA VAL A 375 3.82 -0.84 -0.30
C VAL A 375 4.21 -2.14 0.41
N GLY A 376 4.88 -2.02 1.56
CA GLY A 376 5.46 -3.15 2.32
C GLY A 376 6.94 -3.43 2.02
N ALA A 377 7.53 -2.83 0.98
CA ALA A 377 8.98 -2.85 0.74
C ALA A 377 9.64 -1.59 1.34
N HIS A 378 9.90 -0.56 0.51
CA HIS A 378 10.34 0.75 1.01
C HIS A 378 9.20 1.77 1.08
N GLN A 379 8.00 1.46 0.58
CA GLN A 379 6.83 2.31 0.79
C GLN A 379 5.98 1.81 1.95
N VAL A 380 5.52 2.74 2.78
CA VAL A 380 4.61 2.53 3.90
C VAL A 380 3.53 3.61 3.84
N LEU A 381 2.34 3.30 4.34
CA LEU A 381 1.32 4.31 4.55
C LEU A 381 1.49 4.83 5.98
N ILE A 382 1.59 6.16 6.13
CA ILE A 382 1.60 6.83 7.43
C ILE A 382 0.59 7.96 7.34
N ASP A 383 -0.41 7.96 8.22
CA ASP A 383 -1.52 8.91 8.21
C ASP A 383 -2.26 8.97 6.84
N GLY A 384 -2.42 7.82 6.17
CA GLY A 384 -3.04 7.72 4.84
C GLY A 384 -2.22 8.33 3.69
N LYS A 385 -0.98 8.75 3.96
CA LYS A 385 -0.04 9.27 2.96
C LYS A 385 0.97 8.19 2.62
N LEU A 386 1.21 8.03 1.32
CA LEU A 386 2.26 7.15 0.83
C LEU A 386 3.62 7.76 1.17
N MET A 387 4.33 7.11 2.08
CA MET A 387 5.67 7.48 2.50
C MET A 387 6.66 6.42 2.03
N HIS A 388 7.86 6.82 1.64
CA HIS A 388 9.03 5.96 1.64
C HIS A 388 9.59 5.88 3.06
N GLN A 389 9.69 4.69 3.64
CA GLN A 389 10.41 4.45 4.88
C GLN A 389 11.65 3.63 4.59
N ARG A 390 12.80 4.14 5.01
CA ARG A 390 14.07 3.42 4.96
C ARG A 390 14.72 3.39 6.32
N GLU A 391 15.53 2.38 6.55
CA GLU A 391 16.32 2.26 7.78
C GLU A 391 17.79 2.24 7.42
N TYR A 392 18.51 3.27 7.85
CA TYR A 392 19.94 3.39 7.62
C TYR A 392 20.66 3.21 8.94
N MET A 393 21.45 2.14 9.02
CA MET A 393 22.20 1.79 10.22
C MET A 393 21.35 1.64 11.48
N GLY A 394 20.03 1.46 11.41
CA GLY A 394 19.13 1.47 12.57
C GLY A 394 18.55 2.83 12.93
N VAL A 395 18.57 3.78 11.99
CA VAL A 395 17.83 5.05 12.03
C VAL A 395 16.79 5.01 10.93
N LYS A 396 15.52 5.12 11.32
CA LYS A 396 14.39 5.19 10.39
C LYS A 396 14.28 6.59 9.80
N VAL A 397 14.26 6.67 8.48
CA VAL A 397 14.04 7.88 7.69
C VAL A 397 12.73 7.72 6.94
N ILE A 398 11.83 8.68 7.11
CA ILE A 398 10.52 8.70 6.49
C ILE A 398 10.47 9.86 5.49
N GLN A 399 10.20 9.54 4.24
CA GLN A 399 10.13 10.43 3.09
C GLN A 399 8.68 10.41 2.57
N CYS A 400 8.03 11.55 2.35
CA CYS A 400 6.70 11.53 1.71
C CYS A 400 6.89 11.59 0.20
N ASP A 401 6.13 10.83 -0.58
CA ASP A 401 6.12 10.97 -2.05
C ASP A 401 4.71 11.25 -2.60
N GLY A 402 3.68 11.04 -1.79
CA GLY A 402 2.28 11.30 -2.17
C GLY A 402 1.89 12.77 -2.04
N ASP A 403 1.03 13.23 -2.95
CA ASP A 403 0.22 14.43 -2.71
C ASP A 403 -0.94 14.05 -1.79
N ALA A 404 -1.15 14.85 -0.74
CA ALA A 404 -2.41 14.92 -0.02
C ALA A 404 -3.50 15.49 -0.96
N SER A 405 -3.96 14.67 -1.89
CA SER A 405 -5.13 14.94 -2.75
C SER A 405 -6.31 14.04 -2.37
N SER A 406 -6.38 13.63 -1.11
CA SER A 406 -7.65 13.27 -0.48
C SER A 406 -8.08 14.46 0.38
N PRO A 407 -9.25 15.09 0.15
CA PRO A 407 -9.79 16.03 1.11
C PRO A 407 -9.90 15.30 2.45
N THR A 408 -9.55 15.98 3.54
CA THR A 408 -9.75 15.53 4.92
C THR A 408 -11.23 15.20 5.16
N GLN A 409 -11.64 14.01 4.76
CA GLN A 409 -12.90 13.42 5.15
C GLN A 409 -12.71 12.90 6.58
N GLN A 410 -13.44 13.51 7.50
CA GLN A 410 -13.72 12.93 8.80
C GLN A 410 -14.21 11.50 8.55
N CYS A 411 -13.56 10.47 9.15
CA CYS A 411 -13.99 9.10 8.92
C CYS A 411 -15.46 8.94 9.34
N ASP A 412 -16.19 8.06 8.66
CA ASP A 412 -17.64 7.92 8.80
C ASP A 412 -18.06 7.68 10.26
N TRP A 413 -17.22 6.99 11.06
CA TRP A 413 -17.45 6.77 12.48
C TRP A 413 -17.43 8.07 13.31
N CYS A 414 -16.42 8.92 13.10
CA CYS A 414 -16.28 10.19 13.81
C CYS A 414 -17.35 11.20 13.37
N SER A 415 -17.70 11.19 12.09
CA SER A 415 -18.80 11.97 11.52
C SER A 415 -20.14 11.58 12.17
N CYS A 416 -20.43 10.27 12.23
CA CYS A 416 -21.67 9.73 12.79
C CYS A 416 -21.85 10.08 14.28
N HIS A 417 -20.76 10.05 15.07
CA HIS A 417 -20.83 10.34 16.50
C HIS A 417 -20.68 11.83 16.84
N GLY A 418 -20.64 12.73 15.85
CA GLY A 418 -20.46 14.16 16.07
C GLY A 418 -19.14 14.50 16.77
N MET A 419 -18.14 13.61 16.64
CA MET A 419 -16.85 13.72 17.31
C MET A 419 -15.79 14.20 16.34
N LYS A 420 -14.89 15.06 16.81
CA LYS A 420 -13.67 15.41 16.06
C LYS A 420 -12.89 14.12 15.84
N CYS A 421 -12.43 13.85 14.62
CA CYS A 421 -11.75 12.59 14.33
C CYS A 421 -10.48 12.44 15.18
N THR A 422 -10.51 11.56 16.19
CA THR A 422 -9.37 11.21 17.04
C THR A 422 -8.72 9.91 16.60
N PHE A 423 -9.30 9.23 15.62
CA PHE A 423 -8.74 8.06 14.96
C PHE A 423 -7.68 8.50 13.94
N HIS A 424 -6.62 9.12 14.45
CA HIS A 424 -5.30 9.12 13.86
C HIS A 424 -4.49 8.42 14.93
N GLY A 425 -3.96 7.22 14.65
CA GLY A 425 -3.30 6.37 15.62
C GLY A 425 -2.38 7.18 16.54
N LEU A 426 -2.62 7.09 17.85
CA LEU A 426 -1.75 7.57 18.93
C LEU A 426 -0.86 8.78 18.57
N ARG A 427 -1.47 9.96 18.38
CA ARG A 427 -0.74 11.23 18.46
C ARG A 427 -0.31 11.46 19.91
N THR A 428 0.98 11.39 20.18
CA THR A 428 1.63 11.83 21.43
C THR A 428 1.22 13.27 21.74
N LYS A 429 0.25 13.45 22.65
CA LYS A 429 -0.02 14.74 23.27
C LYS A 429 0.98 14.94 24.41
N VAL A 430 1.97 15.80 24.17
CA VAL A 430 2.71 16.46 25.26
C VAL A 430 1.72 17.38 25.98
N MET A 431 1.27 16.97 27.17
CA MET A 431 0.49 17.84 28.06
C MET A 431 1.38 19.00 28.52
N LYS A 432 1.00 20.24 28.13
CA LYS A 432 1.43 21.45 28.83
C LYS A 432 0.90 21.39 30.26
N ARG A 433 1.79 21.34 31.25
CA ARG A 433 1.44 21.62 32.66
C ARG A 433 1.57 23.11 32.91
N GLU A 434 0.48 23.76 33.32
CA GLU A 434 0.54 25.00 34.09
C GLU A 434 0.60 24.67 35.60
N PRO A 435 1.18 25.57 36.43
CA PRO A 435 1.61 25.25 37.78
C PRO A 435 0.56 25.65 38.82
N SER A 436 0.42 24.88 39.91
CA SER A 436 0.31 25.40 41.29
C SER A 436 -0.09 24.33 42.34
N LEU A 437 0.59 24.43 43.50
CA LEU A 437 0.16 24.16 44.89
C LEU A 437 -0.22 22.72 45.30
N GLU A 438 -0.02 22.21 46.53
CA GLU A 438 0.84 22.45 47.70
C GLU A 438 0.51 21.28 48.69
N PHE A 439 1.49 20.82 49.50
CA PHE A 439 1.38 19.94 50.72
C PHE A 439 0.85 18.48 50.56
N GLU A 440 1.23 17.45 51.33
CA GLU A 440 1.97 17.29 52.60
C GLU A 440 2.43 15.80 52.76
N ASP A 441 3.31 15.57 53.74
CA ASP A 441 3.97 14.32 54.18
C ASP A 441 3.08 13.07 54.39
N ASP A 442 3.66 11.86 54.17
CA ASP A 442 3.94 10.94 55.30
C ASP A 442 4.84 9.73 54.92
N GLN A 443 5.59 9.29 55.93
CA GLN A 443 6.72 8.34 55.91
C GLN A 443 6.34 6.88 56.30
N PRO A 444 7.27 5.89 56.27
CA PRO A 444 7.04 4.49 55.87
C PRO A 444 7.14 3.42 57.00
N SER A 445 6.86 2.15 56.67
CA SER A 445 7.28 0.94 57.44
C SER A 445 7.28 -0.30 56.52
N GLN A 446 8.40 -1.00 56.24
CA GLN A 446 9.04 -2.11 57.02
C GLN A 446 8.03 -3.21 57.47
N SER A 447 8.21 -4.53 57.34
CA SER A 447 9.34 -5.42 57.00
C SER A 447 8.87 -6.91 57.06
N GLU A 448 9.54 -7.81 56.32
CA GLU A 448 9.94 -9.21 56.71
C GLU A 448 8.91 -10.40 56.70
N PRO A 449 9.34 -11.70 56.71
CA PRO A 449 9.94 -12.46 55.60
C PRO A 449 9.43 -13.94 55.49
N ALA A 450 10.13 -14.77 54.71
CA ALA A 450 9.83 -16.15 54.28
C ALA A 450 10.15 -17.30 55.26
N GLU A 451 9.48 -18.45 55.11
CA GLU A 451 9.88 -19.83 55.49
C GLU A 451 9.22 -20.83 54.50
N ASN A 452 9.93 -21.66 53.70
CA ASN A 452 10.65 -22.93 53.92
C ASN A 452 9.81 -24.21 54.11
N VAL A 453 10.24 -25.32 53.43
CA VAL A 453 10.11 -26.80 53.68
C VAL A 453 10.02 -27.51 52.30
N SER A 454 11.09 -28.10 51.69
CA SER A 454 11.75 -29.44 51.86
C SER A 454 10.80 -30.65 51.68
N SER A 455 11.11 -31.83 51.11
CA SER A 455 12.30 -32.50 50.55
C SER A 455 11.89 -33.84 49.88
N ASP A 456 12.85 -34.49 49.19
CA ASP A 456 13.00 -35.93 48.85
C ASP A 456 12.30 -36.48 47.58
N GLY A 457 12.91 -37.29 46.69
CA GLY A 457 14.25 -37.88 46.59
C GLY A 457 14.26 -39.15 45.70
N LEU A 458 15.40 -39.43 45.03
CA LEU A 458 15.81 -40.61 44.22
C LEU A 458 15.20 -40.77 42.80
N GLY A 459 15.91 -41.03 41.69
CA GLY A 459 17.31 -41.37 41.39
C GLY A 459 17.42 -42.72 40.68
N THR A 460 17.84 -42.78 39.39
CA THR A 460 18.89 -43.69 38.81
C THR A 460 18.92 -43.75 37.27
N SER A 461 20.15 -43.54 36.75
CA SER A 461 20.88 -44.08 35.59
C SER A 461 20.27 -44.33 34.20
N LEU A 462 21.01 -43.78 33.22
CA LEU A 462 21.05 -44.07 31.79
C LEU A 462 21.29 -45.56 31.43
N GLU A 463 20.55 -46.05 30.43
CA GLU A 463 21.04 -47.01 29.44
C GLU A 463 20.58 -46.60 28.03
N LEU A 464 21.53 -46.62 27.09
CA LEU A 464 21.37 -46.30 25.67
C LEU A 464 21.18 -47.61 24.91
N GLN A 465 20.04 -47.83 24.27
CA GLN A 465 19.91 -48.82 23.19
C GLN A 465 18.86 -48.41 22.13
N GLN A 466 19.37 -48.38 20.89
CA GLN A 466 18.76 -48.29 19.56
C GLN A 466 17.23 -48.47 19.45
N ILE A 467 16.56 -47.50 18.82
CA ILE A 467 15.22 -47.67 18.26
C ILE A 467 15.28 -47.50 16.74
N THR A 468 14.94 -48.58 16.04
CA THR A 468 14.70 -48.69 14.61
C THR A 468 13.32 -48.11 14.25
N CYS A 469 13.27 -47.38 13.14
CA CYS A 469 12.05 -46.89 12.50
C CYS A 469 11.12 -48.03 12.07
N HIS A 470 9.83 -47.96 12.43
CA HIS A 470 8.71 -48.08 11.49
C HIS A 470 7.42 -47.48 12.09
N PRO A 471 6.51 -46.95 11.24
CA PRO A 471 5.53 -45.94 11.64
C PRO A 471 4.20 -46.57 12.07
N GLU A 472 3.79 -46.34 13.32
CA GLU A 472 2.42 -46.57 13.73
C GLU A 472 1.56 -45.34 13.43
N ARG A 473 0.37 -45.63 12.89
CA ARG A 473 -0.66 -44.68 12.48
C ARG A 473 -1.01 -43.73 13.62
N VAL A 474 -0.62 -42.46 13.47
CA VAL A 474 -1.23 -41.36 14.22
C VAL A 474 -2.66 -41.20 13.69
N ASN A 475 -3.63 -41.57 14.52
CA ASN A 475 -5.01 -41.12 14.37
C ASN A 475 -5.00 -39.59 14.40
N TRP A 476 -5.25 -38.97 13.25
CA TRP A 476 -5.52 -37.54 13.15
C TRP A 476 -6.86 -37.26 13.82
N VAL A 477 -6.84 -37.05 15.13
CA VAL A 477 -7.90 -36.32 15.83
C VAL A 477 -7.78 -34.87 15.35
N VAL A 478 -8.77 -34.43 14.60
CA VAL A 478 -8.98 -33.02 14.24
C VAL A 478 -8.84 -32.19 15.53
N PRO A 479 -7.98 -31.15 15.59
CA PRO A 479 -7.83 -30.36 16.80
C PRO A 479 -9.20 -29.83 17.25
N GLU A 480 -9.56 -30.13 18.49
CA GLU A 480 -10.71 -29.53 19.15
C GLU A 480 -10.61 -28.01 18.99
N GLY A 481 -11.69 -27.39 18.49
CA GLY A 481 -11.73 -25.97 18.18
C GLY A 481 -11.28 -25.12 19.37
N SER A 482 -10.38 -24.18 19.11
CA SER A 482 -9.84 -23.25 20.10
C SER A 482 -10.99 -22.55 20.84
N PRO A 483 -10.99 -22.52 22.20
CA PRO A 483 -11.98 -21.75 22.95
C PRO A 483 -11.85 -20.26 22.61
N SER A 484 -12.96 -19.57 22.39
CA SER A 484 -12.96 -18.10 22.29
C SER A 484 -12.88 -17.51 23.70
N LEU A 485 -11.76 -16.90 24.05
CA LEU A 485 -11.64 -16.10 25.27
C LEU A 485 -12.06 -14.66 24.99
N TYR A 486 -12.94 -14.11 25.85
CA TYR A 486 -13.20 -12.67 25.90
C TYR A 486 -13.33 -12.24 27.37
N ALA A 487 -12.53 -11.25 27.79
CA ALA A 487 -12.50 -10.72 29.17
C ALA A 487 -12.29 -11.79 30.27
N GLY A 488 -11.40 -12.76 30.04
CA GLY A 488 -11.07 -13.79 31.03
C GLY A 488 -12.14 -14.88 31.24
N LEU A 489 -13.29 -14.82 30.53
CA LEU A 489 -14.27 -15.90 30.51
C LEU A 489 -14.10 -16.80 29.29
N LEU A 490 -14.14 -18.11 29.53
CA LEU A 490 -14.14 -19.15 28.51
C LEU A 490 -15.53 -19.20 27.86
N MET A 491 -15.73 -18.46 26.77
CA MET A 491 -16.94 -18.59 25.96
C MET A 491 -16.75 -19.86 25.12
N GLY A 492 -17.64 -20.85 25.31
CA GLY A 492 -17.44 -22.24 24.87
C GLY A 492 -17.18 -22.44 23.37
N GLN A 493 -17.03 -23.70 22.95
CA GLN A 493 -16.70 -24.10 21.56
C GLN A 493 -17.73 -23.56 20.54
N ASN A 494 -17.51 -22.38 19.98
CA ASN A 494 -18.25 -21.88 18.84
C ASN A 494 -17.86 -22.70 17.61
N ARG A 495 -18.58 -23.81 17.37
CA ARG A 495 -18.38 -24.64 16.19
C ARG A 495 -18.91 -23.89 14.96
N CYS A 496 -18.02 -23.18 14.28
CA CYS A 496 -18.28 -22.54 12.98
C CYS A 496 -18.79 -23.54 11.91
N HIS A 497 -18.60 -24.85 12.14
CA HIS A 497 -18.83 -25.90 11.14
C HIS A 497 -20.24 -26.47 11.06
N SER A 498 -21.13 -26.27 12.06
CA SER A 498 -22.45 -26.91 12.07
C SER A 498 -23.63 -26.02 11.67
N GLY A 499 -23.40 -24.89 10.99
CA GLY A 499 -24.46 -24.07 10.41
C GLY A 499 -25.40 -23.41 11.43
N ILE A 500 -24.86 -22.81 12.50
CA ILE A 500 -25.55 -21.95 13.49
C ILE A 500 -26.24 -22.79 14.60
N PRO A 501 -25.90 -22.56 15.89
CA PRO A 501 -26.19 -21.31 16.58
C PRO A 501 -24.98 -20.38 16.70
N PHE A 502 -25.21 -19.10 16.43
CA PHE A 502 -24.22 -18.00 16.51
C PHE A 502 -23.80 -17.73 17.95
N PHE A 503 -24.66 -18.11 18.89
CA PHE A 503 -24.56 -17.82 20.31
C PHE A 503 -25.02 -19.08 21.04
N THR A 504 -24.20 -19.54 21.99
CA THR A 504 -24.64 -20.51 22.97
C THR A 504 -25.80 -19.92 23.78
N LYS A 505 -26.52 -20.77 24.52
CA LYS A 505 -27.57 -20.28 25.42
C LYS A 505 -27.01 -19.31 26.47
N GLU A 506 -25.79 -19.54 26.92
CA GLU A 506 -25.04 -18.65 27.82
C GLU A 506 -24.76 -17.29 27.16
N ASP A 507 -24.34 -17.28 25.88
CA ASP A 507 -24.11 -16.06 25.13
C ASP A 507 -25.40 -15.24 24.96
N GLU A 508 -26.53 -15.90 24.64
CA GLU A 508 -27.83 -15.23 24.52
C GLU A 508 -28.27 -14.63 25.88
N GLU A 509 -28.12 -15.36 26.97
CA GLU A 509 -28.44 -14.89 28.33
C GLU A 509 -27.56 -13.70 28.72
N TRP A 510 -26.26 -13.75 28.41
CA TRP A 510 -25.34 -12.64 28.66
C TRP A 510 -25.71 -11.39 27.85
N ILE A 511 -25.97 -11.52 26.54
CA ILE A 511 -26.41 -10.41 25.68
C ILE A 511 -27.69 -9.78 26.23
N ASN A 512 -28.67 -10.60 26.61
CA ASN A 512 -29.93 -10.12 27.17
C ASN A 512 -29.70 -9.37 28.50
N SER A 513 -28.77 -9.85 29.34
CA SER A 513 -28.43 -9.20 30.61
C SER A 513 -27.78 -7.82 30.42
N ARG A 514 -26.99 -7.63 29.36
CA ARG A 514 -26.30 -6.36 29.06
C ARG A 514 -27.16 -5.36 28.30
N THR A 515 -28.08 -5.84 27.47
CA THR A 515 -28.90 -5.00 26.60
C THR A 515 -30.29 -4.67 27.18
N GLY A 516 -30.73 -5.37 28.23
CA GLY A 516 -32.04 -5.18 28.84
C GLY A 516 -33.22 -5.65 27.99
N GLY A 517 -32.97 -6.23 26.81
CA GLY A 517 -33.97 -6.76 25.89
C GLY A 517 -33.75 -8.24 25.59
N LYS A 518 -34.80 -8.97 25.18
CA LYS A 518 -34.66 -10.33 24.63
C LYS A 518 -34.29 -10.24 23.17
N ALA A 519 -33.01 -10.43 22.85
CA ALA A 519 -32.56 -10.59 21.46
C ALA A 519 -33.19 -11.85 20.86
N ASN A 520 -34.02 -11.70 19.83
CA ASN A 520 -34.71 -12.81 19.18
C ASN A 520 -33.94 -13.29 17.94
N PHE A 521 -32.83 -13.99 18.17
CA PHE A 521 -32.00 -14.55 17.09
C PHE A 521 -32.68 -15.70 16.33
N ARG A 522 -33.79 -16.25 16.86
CA ARG A 522 -34.55 -17.34 16.21
C ARG A 522 -35.11 -16.97 14.84
N LYS A 523 -35.28 -15.67 14.53
CA LYS A 523 -35.68 -15.22 13.18
C LYS A 523 -34.64 -15.61 12.12
N PHE A 524 -33.34 -15.52 12.44
CA PHE A 524 -32.25 -15.89 11.52
C PHE A 524 -32.20 -17.41 11.29
N THR A 525 -32.40 -18.21 12.34
CA THR A 525 -32.48 -19.67 12.24
C THR A 525 -33.73 -20.12 11.47
N ALA A 526 -34.85 -19.39 11.61
CA ALA A 526 -36.10 -19.68 10.93
C ALA A 526 -36.04 -19.48 9.40
N LEU A 527 -35.19 -18.58 8.89
CA LEU A 527 -34.95 -18.41 7.45
C LEU A 527 -34.28 -19.65 6.85
N ARG A 528 -33.25 -20.19 7.52
CA ARG A 528 -32.60 -21.45 7.12
C ARG A 528 -33.60 -22.60 7.11
N MET A 529 -34.37 -22.77 8.19
CA MET A 529 -35.39 -23.83 8.24
C MET A 529 -36.48 -23.64 7.17
N ARG A 530 -36.93 -22.41 6.89
CA ARG A 530 -37.91 -22.16 5.80
C ARG A 530 -37.34 -22.52 4.43
N GLN A 531 -36.11 -22.13 4.11
CA GLN A 531 -35.48 -22.49 2.83
C GLN A 531 -35.25 -24.01 2.72
N THR A 532 -34.71 -24.66 3.75
CA THR A 532 -34.48 -26.11 3.74
C THR A 532 -35.78 -26.92 3.70
N ILE A 533 -36.83 -26.50 4.44
CA ILE A 533 -38.15 -27.15 4.46
C ILE A 533 -38.94 -26.89 3.16
N GLN A 534 -38.83 -25.71 2.56
CA GLN A 534 -39.45 -25.43 1.25
C GLN A 534 -38.78 -26.23 0.13
N LEU A 535 -37.46 -26.37 0.15
CA LEU A 535 -36.72 -27.20 -0.80
C LEU A 535 -37.02 -28.71 -0.64
N SER A 536 -37.40 -29.18 0.56
CA SER A 536 -37.74 -30.58 0.82
C SER A 536 -39.21 -30.95 0.58
N ASN A 537 -40.14 -29.99 0.60
CA ASN A 537 -41.59 -30.24 0.61
C ASN A 537 -42.29 -30.07 -0.75
N SER A 538 -41.56 -30.06 -1.86
CA SER A 538 -42.20 -30.00 -3.18
C SER A 538 -42.90 -31.34 -3.49
N PRO A 539 -44.17 -31.35 -3.96
CA PRO A 539 -44.85 -32.59 -4.32
C PRO A 539 -44.18 -33.21 -5.56
N HIS A 540 -43.27 -34.15 -5.35
CA HIS A 540 -42.49 -34.78 -6.41
C HIS A 540 -43.28 -35.90 -7.11
N ILE A 541 -43.18 -35.95 -8.44
CA ILE A 541 -43.46 -37.17 -9.22
C ILE A 541 -42.38 -38.19 -8.85
N PRO A 542 -42.71 -39.46 -8.52
CA PRO A 542 -41.71 -40.46 -8.21
C PRO A 542 -40.78 -40.67 -9.41
N VAL A 543 -39.51 -40.27 -9.29
CA VAL A 543 -38.48 -40.64 -10.26
C VAL A 543 -38.23 -42.14 -10.08
N GLN A 544 -38.71 -42.95 -11.03
CA GLN A 544 -38.61 -44.42 -10.98
C GLN A 544 -37.15 -44.85 -10.82
N ARG A 545 -36.87 -45.66 -9.78
CA ARG A 545 -35.60 -46.36 -9.60
C ARG A 545 -35.46 -47.44 -10.67
N ALA A 546 -34.63 -47.20 -11.69
CA ALA A 546 -34.12 -48.26 -12.54
C ALA A 546 -32.76 -48.76 -11.99
N ASN A 547 -32.64 -50.07 -11.81
CA ASN A 547 -31.38 -50.74 -11.45
C ASN A 547 -30.31 -50.46 -12.52
N GLY A 548 -29.21 -49.81 -12.13
CA GLY A 548 -27.93 -49.89 -12.84
C GLY A 548 -27.69 -48.98 -14.06
N GLY A 549 -28.50 -47.94 -14.30
CA GLY A 549 -28.27 -46.98 -15.41
C GLY A 549 -28.35 -45.51 -14.97
N LEU A 550 -27.63 -44.62 -15.69
CA LEU A 550 -27.72 -43.17 -15.53
C LEU A 550 -29.20 -42.74 -15.67
N ARG A 551 -29.74 -42.03 -14.67
CA ARG A 551 -31.15 -41.63 -14.62
C ARG A 551 -31.57 -40.86 -15.87
N VAL A 552 -32.83 -41.02 -16.27
CA VAL A 552 -33.43 -40.40 -17.47
C VAL A 552 -33.21 -38.89 -17.44
N LEU A 553 -32.48 -38.37 -18.42
CA LEU A 553 -32.36 -36.93 -18.66
C LEU A 553 -33.77 -36.33 -18.87
N PRO A 554 -33.99 -35.07 -18.47
CA PRO A 554 -35.21 -34.35 -18.87
C PRO A 554 -35.32 -34.25 -20.39
N SER A 555 -36.41 -33.73 -20.93
CA SER A 555 -36.46 -33.51 -22.38
C SER A 555 -35.46 -32.42 -22.78
N ARG A 556 -34.90 -32.53 -24.00
CA ARG A 556 -33.98 -31.52 -24.56
C ARG A 556 -34.59 -30.10 -24.51
N GLY A 557 -35.90 -29.99 -24.71
CA GLY A 557 -36.64 -28.73 -24.60
C GLY A 557 -36.60 -28.13 -23.19
N ILE A 558 -36.73 -28.95 -22.15
CA ILE A 558 -36.64 -28.49 -20.76
C ILE A 558 -35.22 -28.00 -20.45
N ALA A 559 -34.19 -28.76 -20.81
CA ALA A 559 -32.80 -28.37 -20.57
C ALA A 559 -32.46 -27.03 -21.26
N LYS A 560 -32.93 -26.83 -22.50
CA LYS A 560 -32.76 -25.56 -23.22
C LYS A 560 -33.54 -24.42 -22.54
N ALA A 561 -34.77 -24.66 -22.10
CA ALA A 561 -35.55 -23.62 -21.41
C ALA A 561 -34.88 -23.15 -20.10
N PHE A 562 -34.24 -24.06 -19.35
CA PHE A 562 -33.42 -23.70 -18.20
C PHE A 562 -32.20 -22.88 -18.57
N LEU A 563 -31.48 -23.26 -19.64
CA LEU A 563 -30.33 -22.50 -20.13
C LEU A 563 -30.74 -21.10 -20.60
N ASP A 564 -31.84 -20.98 -21.34
CA ASP A 564 -32.33 -19.70 -21.85
C ASP A 564 -32.81 -18.80 -20.69
N ALA A 565 -33.48 -19.36 -19.68
CA ALA A 565 -33.86 -18.63 -18.47
C ALA A 565 -32.65 -18.17 -17.64
N PHE A 566 -31.62 -19.01 -17.54
CA PHE A 566 -30.36 -18.65 -16.90
C PHE A 566 -29.63 -17.53 -17.64
N HIS A 567 -29.54 -17.64 -18.97
CA HIS A 567 -28.92 -16.66 -19.84
C HIS A 567 -29.58 -15.29 -19.80
N GLN A 568 -30.90 -15.23 -19.57
CA GLN A 568 -31.66 -13.98 -19.47
C GLN A 568 -31.70 -13.41 -18.04
N SER A 569 -31.05 -14.06 -17.09
CA SER A 569 -31.08 -13.71 -15.69
C SER A 569 -29.81 -13.01 -15.26
N PHE A 570 -29.93 -12.05 -14.34
CA PHE A 570 -28.79 -11.41 -13.68
C PHE A 570 -27.86 -12.43 -13.00
N LEU A 571 -28.38 -13.59 -12.62
CA LEU A 571 -27.65 -14.69 -11.99
C LEU A 571 -26.43 -15.14 -12.81
N ARG A 572 -26.44 -15.04 -14.15
CA ARG A 572 -25.29 -15.44 -14.98
C ARG A 572 -24.07 -14.55 -14.76
N LEU A 573 -24.28 -13.28 -14.39
CA LEU A 573 -23.21 -12.32 -14.16
C LEU A 573 -22.59 -12.48 -12.76
N VAL A 574 -23.38 -13.02 -11.82
CA VAL A 574 -22.93 -13.35 -10.47
C VAL A 574 -22.25 -14.72 -10.45
N PHE A 575 -22.88 -15.74 -11.08
CA PHE A 575 -22.42 -17.13 -11.12
C PHE A 575 -22.20 -17.58 -12.57
N PRO A 576 -21.14 -17.12 -13.27
CA PRO A 576 -20.86 -17.53 -14.65
C PRO A 576 -20.37 -18.98 -14.75
N VAL A 577 -21.15 -19.94 -14.23
CA VAL A 577 -20.82 -21.38 -14.18
C VAL A 577 -20.94 -22.05 -15.55
N VAL A 578 -21.68 -21.45 -16.48
CA VAL A 578 -21.85 -21.93 -17.85
C VAL A 578 -21.76 -20.77 -18.84
N ASP A 579 -21.00 -20.95 -19.92
CA ASP A 579 -21.07 -20.12 -21.12
C ASP A 579 -22.23 -20.60 -22.00
N TYR A 580 -23.04 -19.68 -22.52
CA TYR A 580 -24.25 -20.02 -23.25
C TYR A 580 -23.99 -20.82 -24.53
N THR A 581 -22.97 -20.45 -25.31
CA THR A 581 -22.64 -21.10 -26.58
C THR A 581 -21.99 -22.46 -26.35
N LEU A 582 -20.99 -22.54 -25.47
CA LEU A 582 -20.32 -23.79 -25.12
C LEU A 582 -21.31 -24.79 -24.50
N PHE A 583 -22.21 -24.34 -23.64
CA PHE A 583 -23.16 -25.23 -22.97
C PHE A 583 -24.28 -25.72 -23.88
N GLN A 584 -24.59 -25.02 -24.98
CA GLN A 584 -25.47 -25.57 -26.02
C GLN A 584 -24.87 -26.82 -26.67
N GLU A 585 -23.56 -26.85 -26.88
CA GLU A 585 -22.86 -28.04 -27.38
C GLU A 585 -22.85 -29.17 -26.35
N THR A 586 -22.67 -28.84 -25.07
CA THR A 586 -22.82 -29.82 -23.97
C THR A 586 -24.21 -30.44 -23.96
N ILE A 587 -25.27 -29.62 -24.13
CA ILE A 587 -26.63 -30.13 -24.29
C ILE A 587 -26.73 -30.99 -25.55
N ALA A 588 -26.23 -30.54 -26.70
CA ALA A 588 -26.31 -31.33 -27.94
C ALA A 588 -25.66 -32.72 -27.78
N ALA A 589 -24.45 -32.79 -27.20
CA ALA A 589 -23.73 -34.03 -26.93
C ALA A 589 -24.50 -34.95 -25.95
N ALA A 590 -25.16 -34.38 -24.93
CA ALA A 590 -25.94 -35.14 -23.95
C ALA A 590 -27.14 -35.88 -24.57
N TYR A 591 -27.73 -35.36 -25.65
CA TYR A 591 -28.93 -35.89 -26.31
C TYR A 591 -28.65 -36.58 -27.67
N GLU A 592 -27.40 -36.78 -28.04
CA GLU A 592 -27.03 -37.50 -29.27
C GLU A 592 -27.52 -38.96 -29.21
N ALA A 593 -27.93 -39.53 -30.35
CA ALA A 593 -28.44 -40.90 -30.40
C ALA A 593 -27.33 -41.89 -30.00
N SER A 594 -27.60 -42.79 -29.06
CA SER A 594 -26.60 -43.76 -28.58
C SER A 594 -26.59 -44.97 -29.52
N ASP A 595 -25.45 -45.25 -30.14
CA ASP A 595 -25.08 -46.64 -30.44
C ASP A 595 -24.80 -47.36 -29.09
N ASP A 596 -24.87 -48.69 -29.06
CA ASP A 596 -24.90 -49.57 -27.86
C ASP A 596 -23.79 -49.36 -26.79
N LYS A 597 -22.88 -48.40 -26.95
CA LYS A 597 -21.97 -47.88 -25.93
C LYS A 597 -21.93 -46.35 -25.96
N ALA A 598 -22.56 -45.69 -24.99
CA ALA A 598 -22.43 -44.24 -24.80
C ALA A 598 -20.95 -43.86 -24.63
N SER A 599 -20.46 -42.89 -25.41
CA SER A 599 -19.08 -42.39 -25.28
C SER A 599 -18.86 -41.74 -23.90
N LEU A 600 -17.61 -41.71 -23.42
CA LEU A 600 -17.28 -41.03 -22.17
C LEU A 600 -17.69 -39.55 -22.22
N ARG A 601 -17.44 -38.89 -23.36
CA ARG A 601 -17.88 -37.51 -23.66
C ARG A 601 -19.39 -37.32 -23.56
N GLN A 602 -20.18 -38.25 -24.12
CA GLN A 602 -21.62 -38.20 -23.99
C GLN A 602 -22.04 -38.34 -22.52
N THR A 603 -21.41 -39.23 -21.77
CA THR A 603 -21.75 -39.47 -20.37
C THR A 603 -21.43 -38.27 -19.48
N THR A 604 -20.25 -37.65 -19.64
CA THR A 604 -19.88 -36.42 -18.90
C THR A 604 -20.81 -35.26 -19.25
N ALA A 605 -21.20 -35.11 -20.52
CA ALA A 605 -22.18 -34.12 -20.93
C ALA A 605 -23.57 -34.33 -20.28
N LYS A 606 -24.07 -35.57 -20.23
CA LYS A 606 -25.33 -35.91 -19.53
C LYS A 606 -25.27 -35.52 -18.06
N VAL A 607 -24.17 -35.82 -17.39
CA VAL A 607 -23.95 -35.50 -15.97
C VAL A 607 -23.86 -34.00 -15.74
N CYS A 608 -23.17 -33.26 -16.61
CA CYS A 608 -23.07 -31.80 -16.54
C CYS A 608 -24.44 -31.13 -16.66
N VAL A 609 -25.30 -31.61 -17.58
CA VAL A 609 -26.69 -31.13 -17.71
C VAL A 609 -27.51 -31.42 -16.45
N LEU A 610 -27.36 -32.59 -15.82
CA LEU A 610 -28.05 -32.91 -14.56
C LEU A 610 -27.60 -32.01 -13.41
N ALA A 611 -26.30 -31.72 -13.31
CA ALA A 611 -25.76 -30.81 -12.30
C ALA A 611 -26.26 -29.37 -12.50
N PHE A 612 -26.30 -28.88 -13.75
CA PHE A 612 -26.85 -27.56 -14.09
C PHE A 612 -28.31 -27.42 -13.69
N ILE A 613 -29.14 -28.40 -14.05
CA ILE A 613 -30.56 -28.40 -13.74
C ILE A 613 -30.80 -28.44 -12.23
N SER A 614 -29.97 -29.20 -11.50
CA SER A 614 -30.05 -29.24 -10.04
C SER A 614 -29.71 -27.89 -9.39
N LEU A 615 -28.65 -27.22 -9.86
CA LEU A 615 -28.29 -25.88 -9.38
C LEU A 615 -29.36 -24.84 -9.75
N ALA A 616 -29.83 -24.85 -11.01
CA ALA A 616 -30.85 -23.92 -11.48
C ALA A 616 -32.16 -24.04 -10.69
N GLY A 617 -32.56 -25.26 -10.32
CA GLY A 617 -33.72 -25.49 -9.44
C GLY A 617 -33.61 -24.79 -8.08
N VAL A 618 -32.40 -24.72 -7.51
CA VAL A 618 -32.13 -23.99 -6.25
C VAL A 618 -32.09 -22.48 -6.49
N LEU A 619 -31.38 -22.02 -7.53
CA LEU A 619 -31.22 -20.61 -7.85
C LEU A 619 -32.53 -19.90 -8.23
N PHE A 620 -33.44 -20.60 -8.90
CA PHE A 620 -34.69 -20.06 -9.40
C PHE A 620 -35.93 -20.49 -8.59
N HIS A 621 -35.74 -20.97 -7.36
CA HIS A 621 -36.82 -21.54 -6.57
C HIS A 621 -38.07 -20.62 -6.53
N GLY A 622 -39.20 -21.13 -7.01
CA GLY A 622 -40.48 -20.40 -7.09
C GLY A 622 -40.63 -19.39 -8.25
N LYS A 623 -39.55 -19.04 -8.97
CA LYS A 623 -39.57 -18.06 -10.09
C LYS A 623 -39.80 -18.70 -11.47
N LEU A 624 -39.59 -20.02 -11.62
CA LEU A 624 -39.81 -20.78 -12.85
C LEU A 624 -41.10 -21.61 -12.80
N SER A 625 -42.21 -21.02 -12.34
CA SER A 625 -43.51 -21.71 -12.24
C SER A 625 -44.08 -22.18 -13.59
N PHE A 626 -43.52 -21.71 -14.71
CA PHE A 626 -43.90 -22.12 -16.07
C PHE A 626 -43.21 -23.42 -16.54
N LEU A 627 -42.21 -23.91 -15.82
CA LEU A 627 -41.54 -25.18 -16.14
C LEU A 627 -42.13 -26.34 -15.32
N PRO A 628 -42.11 -27.59 -15.84
CA PRO A 628 -42.60 -28.75 -15.12
C PRO A 628 -41.89 -28.94 -13.76
N THR A 629 -42.65 -29.34 -12.74
CA THR A 629 -42.11 -29.64 -11.40
C THR A 629 -41.20 -30.88 -11.48
N MET A 630 -39.89 -30.70 -11.42
CA MET A 630 -38.92 -31.79 -11.41
C MET A 630 -38.35 -32.04 -10.01
N ASP A 631 -37.87 -33.26 -9.79
CA ASP A 631 -37.07 -33.61 -8.61
C ASP A 631 -35.60 -33.20 -8.83
N TRP A 632 -35.28 -31.97 -8.44
CA TRP A 632 -33.93 -31.41 -8.54
C TRP A 632 -32.92 -32.13 -7.64
N ASP A 633 -33.35 -32.82 -6.58
CA ASP A 633 -32.49 -33.65 -5.74
C ASP A 633 -32.11 -34.96 -6.44
N ALA A 634 -33.06 -35.58 -7.16
CA ALA A 634 -32.76 -36.72 -8.00
C ALA A 634 -31.70 -36.43 -9.07
N CYS A 635 -31.72 -35.23 -9.67
CA CYS A 635 -30.67 -34.78 -10.59
C CYS A 635 -29.30 -34.64 -9.90
N TYR A 636 -29.27 -34.06 -8.69
CA TYR A 636 -28.05 -33.96 -7.88
C TYR A 636 -27.45 -35.35 -7.57
N GLN A 637 -28.28 -36.27 -7.07
CA GLN A 637 -27.82 -37.61 -6.69
C GLN A 637 -27.29 -38.38 -7.91
N ALA A 638 -27.94 -38.25 -9.06
CA ALA A 638 -27.47 -38.85 -10.31
C ALA A 638 -26.10 -38.28 -10.72
N ALA A 639 -25.94 -36.95 -10.69
CA ALA A 639 -24.67 -36.32 -11.06
C ALA A 639 -23.55 -36.66 -10.06
N ARG A 640 -23.84 -36.62 -8.75
CA ARG A 640 -22.90 -36.99 -7.68
C ARG A 640 -22.43 -38.44 -7.81
N SER A 641 -23.30 -39.36 -8.20
CA SER A 641 -22.93 -40.78 -8.32
C SER A 641 -21.85 -41.04 -9.39
N PHE A 642 -21.69 -40.13 -10.35
CA PHE A 642 -20.69 -40.22 -11.41
C PHE A 642 -19.40 -39.44 -11.11
N LEU A 643 -19.34 -38.73 -9.98
CA LEU A 643 -18.17 -37.93 -9.59
C LEU A 643 -16.84 -38.73 -9.65
N PRO A 644 -16.75 -39.99 -9.17
CA PRO A 644 -15.50 -40.75 -9.24
C PRO A 644 -14.95 -40.90 -10.68
N ASN A 645 -15.84 -41.09 -11.66
CA ASN A 645 -15.46 -41.23 -13.07
C ASN A 645 -14.98 -39.92 -13.71
N MET A 646 -15.27 -38.78 -13.09
CA MET A 646 -14.85 -37.46 -13.58
C MET A 646 -13.48 -37.04 -13.03
N LEU A 647 -12.94 -37.76 -12.05
CA LEU A 647 -11.66 -37.42 -11.42
C LEU A 647 -10.45 -37.81 -12.26
N ASP A 648 -10.64 -38.68 -13.26
CA ASP A 648 -9.56 -39.19 -14.11
C ASP A 648 -9.07 -38.16 -15.17
N GLU A 649 -9.91 -37.19 -15.54
CA GLU A 649 -9.59 -36.19 -16.56
C GLU A 649 -10.18 -34.81 -16.19
N ALA A 650 -9.34 -33.77 -16.23
CA ALA A 650 -9.79 -32.39 -16.06
C ALA A 650 -10.29 -31.84 -17.42
N THR A 651 -11.60 -31.74 -17.57
CA THR A 651 -12.27 -31.11 -18.72
C THR A 651 -13.13 -29.94 -18.24
N VAL A 652 -13.52 -29.06 -19.16
CA VAL A 652 -14.40 -27.92 -18.84
C VAL A 652 -15.74 -28.43 -18.30
N GLU A 653 -16.32 -29.46 -18.89
CA GLU A 653 -17.57 -30.06 -18.43
C GLU A 653 -17.45 -30.65 -17.02
N ASN A 654 -16.32 -31.30 -16.70
CA ASN A 654 -16.07 -31.87 -15.38
C ASN A 654 -15.90 -30.75 -14.33
N LEU A 655 -15.12 -29.70 -14.64
CA LEU A 655 -14.98 -28.53 -13.76
C LEU A 655 -16.33 -27.85 -13.50
N GLN A 656 -17.11 -27.59 -14.55
CA GLN A 656 -18.44 -27.01 -14.42
C GLN A 656 -19.35 -27.88 -13.56
N THR A 657 -19.36 -29.20 -13.81
CA THR A 657 -20.16 -30.14 -13.02
C THR A 657 -19.82 -30.04 -11.54
N VAL A 658 -18.54 -30.15 -11.18
CA VAL A 658 -18.10 -30.12 -9.79
C VAL A 658 -18.42 -28.77 -9.14
N LEU A 659 -18.19 -27.65 -9.83
CA LEU A 659 -18.49 -26.32 -9.32
C LEU A 659 -20.00 -26.12 -9.10
N MET A 660 -20.85 -26.62 -10.00
CA MET A 660 -22.31 -26.55 -9.84
C MET A 660 -22.81 -27.42 -8.69
N LEU A 661 -22.24 -28.62 -8.50
CA LEU A 661 -22.54 -29.47 -7.34
C LEU A 661 -22.09 -28.82 -6.02
N TYR A 662 -20.92 -28.16 -6.01
CA TYR A 662 -20.42 -27.36 -4.91
C TYR A 662 -21.41 -26.26 -4.54
N LEU A 663 -21.76 -25.40 -5.50
CA LEU A 663 -22.67 -24.26 -5.28
C LEU A 663 -24.02 -24.73 -4.74
N ARG A 664 -24.58 -25.80 -5.30
CA ARG A 664 -25.83 -26.37 -4.80
C ARG A 664 -25.73 -26.78 -3.32
N GLN A 665 -24.69 -27.52 -2.94
CA GLN A 665 -24.51 -27.92 -1.54
C GLN A 665 -24.28 -26.73 -0.61
N ARG A 666 -23.57 -25.71 -1.11
CA ARG A 666 -23.34 -24.45 -0.39
C ARG A 666 -24.67 -23.74 -0.09
N TYR A 667 -25.55 -23.59 -1.07
CA TYR A 667 -26.87 -22.94 -0.90
C TYR A 667 -27.83 -23.71 0.01
N ILE A 668 -27.74 -25.04 0.04
CA ILE A 668 -28.54 -25.87 0.95
C ILE A 668 -27.94 -25.87 2.37
N GLY A 669 -26.71 -25.36 2.53
CA GLY A 669 -26.03 -25.24 3.81
C GLY A 669 -25.33 -26.52 4.27
N HIS A 670 -24.96 -27.42 3.36
CA HIS A 670 -24.14 -28.60 3.62
C HIS A 670 -22.64 -28.27 3.45
N SER A 671 -22.05 -27.67 4.49
CA SER A 671 -20.68 -27.14 4.50
C SER A 671 -19.60 -28.18 4.16
N GLU A 672 -19.58 -29.32 4.84
CA GLU A 672 -18.51 -30.33 4.67
C GLU A 672 -18.42 -30.88 3.25
N SER A 673 -19.54 -31.33 2.69
CA SER A 673 -19.56 -31.83 1.31
C SER A 673 -19.23 -30.73 0.30
N SER A 674 -19.56 -29.47 0.59
CA SER A 674 -19.26 -28.36 -0.31
C SER A 674 -17.74 -28.07 -0.38
N VAL A 675 -17.03 -28.09 0.75
CA VAL A 675 -15.57 -27.83 0.79
C VAL A 675 -14.79 -28.89 0.00
N ILE A 676 -15.18 -30.17 0.10
CA ILE A 676 -14.55 -31.24 -0.68
C ILE A 676 -14.74 -31.02 -2.18
N LEU A 677 -15.96 -30.73 -2.61
CA LEU A 677 -16.26 -30.45 -4.02
C LEU A 677 -15.49 -29.21 -4.51
N HIS A 678 -15.41 -28.17 -3.69
CA HIS A 678 -14.65 -26.96 -4.00
C HIS A 678 -13.16 -27.25 -4.21
N SER A 679 -12.56 -28.11 -3.37
CA SER A 679 -11.15 -28.50 -3.51
C SER A 679 -10.86 -29.21 -4.84
N ILE A 680 -11.81 -30.03 -5.32
CA ILE A 680 -11.73 -30.71 -6.62
C ILE A 680 -11.82 -29.67 -7.74
N ALA A 681 -12.78 -28.73 -7.65
CA ALA A 681 -12.94 -27.65 -8.62
C ALA A 681 -11.68 -26.76 -8.71
N CYS A 682 -11.08 -26.37 -7.59
CA CYS A 682 -9.85 -25.58 -7.55
C CYS A 682 -8.72 -26.27 -8.30
N ARG A 683 -8.51 -27.58 -8.05
CA ARG A 683 -7.48 -28.36 -8.75
C ARG A 683 -7.76 -28.48 -10.25
N MET A 684 -9.00 -28.77 -10.64
CA MET A 684 -9.39 -28.86 -12.06
C MET A 684 -9.20 -27.52 -12.78
N ALA A 685 -9.55 -26.39 -12.14
CA ALA A 685 -9.34 -25.05 -12.70
C ALA A 685 -7.86 -24.77 -12.96
N SER A 686 -6.96 -25.13 -12.03
CA SER A 686 -5.52 -25.01 -12.24
C SER A 686 -4.98 -25.95 -13.32
N MET A 687 -5.45 -27.20 -13.37
CA MET A 687 -5.04 -28.17 -14.41
C MET A 687 -5.43 -27.72 -15.82
N LEU A 688 -6.55 -27.00 -15.94
CA LEU A 688 -7.01 -26.40 -17.19
C LEU A 688 -6.31 -25.07 -17.53
N GLY A 689 -5.38 -24.60 -16.69
CA GLY A 689 -4.64 -23.34 -16.89
C GLY A 689 -5.42 -22.08 -16.51
N GLY A 690 -6.50 -22.17 -15.73
CA GLY A 690 -7.27 -21.00 -15.31
C GLY A 690 -6.50 -20.04 -14.39
N ASN A 691 -5.48 -20.54 -13.68
CA ASN A 691 -4.61 -19.75 -12.82
C ASN A 691 -3.54 -18.95 -13.58
N THR A 692 -3.38 -19.15 -14.88
CA THR A 692 -2.48 -18.33 -15.73
C THR A 692 -3.30 -17.37 -16.58
N TYR A 693 -2.73 -16.20 -16.89
CA TYR A 693 -3.38 -15.23 -17.76
C TYR A 693 -2.88 -15.40 -19.19
N THR A 694 -3.80 -15.66 -20.12
CA THR A 694 -3.53 -15.66 -21.55
C THR A 694 -4.29 -14.51 -22.18
N LYS A 695 -3.57 -13.55 -22.75
CA LYS A 695 -4.16 -12.40 -23.44
C LYS A 695 -4.98 -12.90 -24.64
N THR A 696 -6.28 -12.71 -24.55
CA THR A 696 -7.29 -13.12 -25.53
C THR A 696 -8.03 -11.88 -26.04
N LYS A 697 -8.71 -11.96 -27.18
CA LYS A 697 -9.47 -10.82 -27.72
C LYS A 697 -10.58 -10.40 -26.74
N SER A 698 -10.83 -9.10 -26.65
CA SER A 698 -11.91 -8.54 -25.83
C SER A 698 -13.29 -9.10 -26.21
N PHE A 699 -14.22 -9.17 -25.24
CA PHE A 699 -15.60 -9.60 -25.47
C PHE A 699 -16.27 -8.78 -26.59
N GLY A 700 -16.59 -9.43 -27.71
CA GLY A 700 -17.16 -8.80 -28.91
C GLY A 700 -17.14 -9.75 -30.12
N ASN A 701 -18.05 -9.53 -31.09
CA ASN A 701 -18.37 -10.49 -32.16
C ASN A 701 -17.19 -10.77 -33.12
N GLU A 702 -16.33 -11.73 -32.76
CA GLU A 702 -15.68 -12.78 -33.56
C GLU A 702 -14.53 -13.40 -32.74
N ILE A 703 -14.85 -14.00 -31.59
CA ILE A 703 -13.92 -14.83 -30.83
C ILE A 703 -14.00 -16.29 -31.30
N THR A 704 -12.86 -16.95 -31.40
CA THR A 704 -12.78 -18.38 -31.74
C THR A 704 -13.34 -19.24 -30.60
N TYR A 705 -13.72 -20.49 -30.90
CA TYR A 705 -14.16 -21.45 -29.89
C TYR A 705 -13.13 -21.64 -28.77
N GLN A 706 -11.84 -21.71 -29.12
CA GLN A 706 -10.75 -21.86 -28.16
C GLN A 706 -10.58 -20.64 -27.26
N GLU A 707 -10.68 -19.43 -27.81
CA GLU A 707 -10.67 -18.19 -27.01
C GLU A 707 -11.86 -18.16 -26.04
N ARG A 708 -13.07 -18.48 -26.52
CA ARG A 708 -14.26 -18.57 -25.66
C ARG A 708 -14.09 -19.57 -24.53
N GLN A 709 -13.52 -20.74 -24.82
CA GLN A 709 -13.22 -21.75 -23.81
C GLN A 709 -12.20 -21.25 -22.78
N ALA A 710 -11.14 -20.56 -23.22
CA ALA A 710 -10.13 -19.99 -22.32
C ALA A 710 -10.72 -18.89 -21.42
N HIS A 711 -11.54 -17.99 -21.96
CA HIS A 711 -12.26 -16.99 -21.18
C HIS A 711 -13.15 -17.64 -20.11
N HIS A 712 -13.89 -18.69 -20.49
CA HIS A 712 -14.77 -19.41 -19.56
C HIS A 712 -13.97 -20.08 -18.43
N ILE A 713 -12.88 -20.77 -18.75
CA ILE A 713 -11.98 -21.38 -17.75
C ILE A 713 -11.45 -20.32 -16.78
N ARG A 714 -11.07 -19.14 -17.28
CA ARG A 714 -10.59 -18.02 -16.46
C ARG A 714 -11.67 -17.48 -15.51
N LEU A 715 -12.92 -17.39 -15.98
CA LEU A 715 -14.05 -17.01 -15.12
C LEU A 715 -14.33 -18.04 -14.03
N LEU A 716 -14.28 -19.34 -14.37
CA LEU A 716 -14.42 -20.43 -13.40
C LEU A 716 -13.29 -20.42 -12.36
N PHE A 717 -12.06 -20.08 -12.77
CA PHE A 717 -10.94 -19.88 -11.84
C PHE A 717 -11.22 -18.75 -10.85
N TRP A 718 -11.65 -17.57 -11.32
CA TRP A 718 -11.96 -16.44 -10.44
C TRP A 718 -13.08 -16.77 -9.45
N HIS A 719 -14.07 -17.52 -9.91
CA HIS A 719 -15.12 -18.04 -9.05
C HIS A 719 -14.56 -19.02 -8.00
N CYS A 720 -13.62 -19.89 -8.36
CA CYS A 720 -12.94 -20.75 -7.38
C CYS A 720 -12.12 -19.94 -6.37
N TYR A 721 -11.41 -18.91 -6.85
CA TYR A 721 -10.54 -18.04 -6.06
C TYR A 721 -11.32 -17.30 -4.97
N ILE A 722 -12.43 -16.64 -5.30
CA ILE A 722 -13.25 -15.89 -4.33
C ILE A 722 -13.70 -16.81 -3.19
N PHE A 723 -14.32 -17.94 -3.53
CA PHE A 723 -14.85 -18.86 -2.53
C PHE A 723 -13.74 -19.55 -1.72
N ASP A 724 -12.57 -19.79 -2.30
CA ASP A 724 -11.42 -20.33 -1.58
C ASP A 724 -11.00 -19.41 -0.41
N LYS A 725 -10.93 -18.09 -0.66
CA LYS A 725 -10.54 -17.13 0.38
C LYS A 725 -11.62 -16.96 1.45
N ASP A 726 -12.89 -16.97 1.04
CA ASP A 726 -14.01 -16.93 1.96
C ASP A 726 -14.07 -18.18 2.84
N ILE A 727 -13.85 -19.36 2.27
CA ILE A 727 -13.80 -20.62 3.03
C ILE A 727 -12.64 -20.55 4.02
N ALA A 728 -11.44 -20.16 3.58
CA ALA A 728 -10.26 -20.10 4.43
C ALA A 728 -10.45 -19.20 5.68
N LEU A 729 -10.94 -17.97 5.50
CA LEU A 729 -11.19 -17.06 6.62
C LEU A 729 -12.34 -17.50 7.54
N ARG A 730 -13.32 -18.24 7.02
CA ARG A 730 -14.47 -18.74 7.80
C ARG A 730 -14.16 -20.02 8.56
N THR A 731 -13.34 -20.91 8.01
CA THR A 731 -13.03 -22.22 8.58
C THR A 731 -11.70 -22.24 9.32
N GLY A 732 -10.81 -21.27 9.07
CA GLY A 732 -9.43 -21.30 9.52
C GLY A 732 -8.57 -22.34 8.80
N GLN A 733 -9.09 -22.99 7.75
CA GLN A 733 -8.32 -23.92 6.93
C GLN A 733 -7.49 -23.15 5.90
N ALA A 734 -6.35 -23.71 5.51
CA ALA A 734 -5.50 -23.12 4.50
C ALA A 734 -6.24 -23.01 3.15
N PRO A 735 -6.11 -21.89 2.43
CA PRO A 735 -6.65 -21.75 1.08
C PRO A 735 -6.01 -22.80 0.15
N PHE A 736 -6.80 -23.38 -0.75
CA PHE A 736 -6.33 -24.34 -1.74
C PHE A 736 -5.53 -23.67 -2.86
N ILE A 737 -5.86 -22.41 -3.18
CA ILE A 737 -5.19 -21.62 -4.20
C ILE A 737 -4.20 -20.69 -3.49
N SER A 738 -2.92 -20.76 -3.86
CA SER A 738 -1.90 -19.81 -3.38
C SER A 738 -1.67 -18.72 -4.42
N ASP A 739 -1.62 -17.47 -3.97
CA ASP A 739 -1.40 -16.31 -4.86
C ASP A 739 -0.03 -16.37 -5.54
N MET A 740 0.97 -16.98 -4.89
CA MET A 740 2.32 -17.20 -5.44
C MET A 740 2.36 -18.07 -6.71
N HIS A 741 1.28 -18.79 -7.01
CA HIS A 741 1.16 -19.67 -8.17
C HIS A 741 0.09 -19.23 -9.16
N CYS A 742 -0.42 -18.00 -9.02
CA CYS A 742 -1.49 -17.47 -9.84
C CYS A 742 -1.07 -16.15 -10.50
N ASP A 743 -1.43 -16.01 -11.77
CA ASP A 743 -1.53 -14.70 -12.39
C ASP A 743 -2.89 -14.11 -11.95
N LEU A 744 -2.84 -13.03 -11.17
CA LEU A 744 -4.02 -12.36 -10.62
C LEU A 744 -4.43 -11.11 -11.41
N THR A 745 -4.01 -11.00 -12.67
CA THR A 745 -4.45 -9.93 -13.58
C THR A 745 -5.97 -9.95 -13.73
N LEU A 746 -6.61 -8.84 -13.32
CA LEU A 746 -8.06 -8.66 -13.35
C LEU A 746 -8.61 -8.76 -14.79
N PRO A 747 -9.86 -9.23 -14.98
CA PRO A 747 -10.50 -9.21 -16.28
C PRO A 747 -10.55 -7.78 -16.86
N GLU A 748 -10.35 -7.67 -18.18
CA GLU A 748 -10.44 -6.38 -18.87
C GLU A 748 -11.83 -5.76 -18.69
N GLY A 749 -11.89 -4.46 -18.37
CA GLY A 749 -13.14 -3.75 -18.08
C GLY A 749 -13.81 -4.12 -16.75
N TYR A 750 -13.23 -5.00 -15.91
CA TYR A 750 -13.86 -5.43 -14.64
C TYR A 750 -14.18 -4.25 -13.71
N ILE A 751 -13.21 -3.35 -13.47
CA ILE A 751 -13.40 -2.20 -12.56
C ILE A 751 -14.45 -1.23 -13.10
N GLU A 752 -14.44 -0.99 -14.41
CA GLU A 752 -15.35 -0.07 -15.08
C GLU A 752 -16.78 -0.61 -15.03
N THR A 753 -16.97 -1.90 -15.25
CA THR A 753 -18.31 -2.52 -15.34
C THR A 753 -18.91 -2.90 -14.00
N GLN A 754 -18.11 -3.09 -12.95
CA GLN A 754 -18.60 -3.58 -11.66
C GLN A 754 -19.49 -2.58 -10.90
N PHE A 755 -19.24 -1.27 -11.07
CA PHE A 755 -19.89 -0.22 -10.25
C PHE A 755 -20.69 0.81 -11.06
N ILE A 756 -20.89 0.62 -12.38
CA ILE A 756 -21.74 1.50 -13.18
C ILE A 756 -23.22 1.05 -13.04
N PRO A 757 -24.09 1.86 -12.40
CA PRO A 757 -25.52 1.60 -12.46
C PRO A 757 -26.04 1.88 -13.87
N PRO A 758 -27.02 1.12 -14.39
CA PRO A 758 -27.72 1.48 -15.60
C PRO A 758 -28.35 2.87 -15.44
N LEU A 759 -28.26 3.70 -16.48
CA LEU A 759 -28.75 5.08 -16.48
C LEU A 759 -30.19 5.18 -15.93
N PRO A 760 -30.47 6.13 -15.03
CA PRO A 760 -31.80 6.28 -14.44
C PRO A 760 -32.87 6.43 -15.55
N GLY A 761 -33.88 5.56 -15.51
CA GLY A 761 -34.98 5.53 -16.49
C GLY A 761 -34.91 4.43 -17.56
N HIS A 762 -33.81 3.67 -17.65
CA HIS A 762 -33.78 2.44 -18.45
C HIS A 762 -34.36 1.27 -17.66
N HIS A 763 -35.54 0.79 -18.06
CA HIS A 763 -36.00 -0.53 -17.64
C HIS A 763 -35.03 -1.57 -18.22
N VAL A 764 -34.23 -2.19 -17.37
CA VAL A 764 -33.34 -3.28 -17.76
C VAL A 764 -34.21 -4.47 -18.17
N SER A 765 -34.41 -4.64 -19.47
CA SER A 765 -35.11 -5.80 -20.05
C SER A 765 -34.29 -7.08 -19.82
N SER A 766 -34.94 -8.24 -19.80
CA SER A 766 -34.26 -9.55 -19.80
C SER A 766 -33.27 -9.70 -20.97
N SER A 767 -33.49 -8.95 -22.06
CA SER A 767 -32.60 -8.89 -23.21
C SER A 767 -31.26 -8.19 -22.94
N TYR A 768 -31.18 -7.30 -21.95
CA TYR A 768 -29.90 -6.67 -21.55
C TYR A 768 -28.97 -7.71 -20.94
N TYR A 769 -29.50 -8.53 -20.03
CA TYR A 769 -28.74 -9.62 -19.44
C TYR A 769 -28.43 -10.74 -20.42
N ALA A 770 -28.91 -10.70 -21.66
CA ALA A 770 -28.52 -11.67 -22.68
C ALA A 770 -27.26 -11.22 -23.46
N ASP A 771 -26.79 -9.98 -23.28
CA ASP A 771 -25.66 -9.41 -24.03
C ASP A 771 -24.33 -10.05 -23.62
N GLU A 772 -23.75 -10.89 -24.48
CA GLU A 772 -22.47 -11.58 -24.21
C GLU A 772 -21.26 -10.64 -24.06
N SER A 773 -21.39 -9.35 -24.35
CA SER A 773 -20.32 -8.36 -24.10
C SER A 773 -20.19 -7.94 -22.64
N LEU A 774 -21.18 -8.25 -21.79
CA LEU A 774 -21.16 -7.86 -20.38
C LEU A 774 -20.13 -8.67 -19.59
N VAL A 775 -19.25 -7.95 -18.89
CA VAL A 775 -18.26 -8.54 -17.97
C VAL A 775 -18.96 -9.01 -16.70
N PRO A 776 -18.78 -10.28 -16.27
CA PRO A 776 -19.33 -10.77 -15.00
C PRO A 776 -18.72 -10.04 -13.80
N PHE A 777 -19.56 -9.59 -12.87
CA PHE A 777 -19.11 -8.94 -11.64
C PHE A 777 -18.77 -9.92 -10.50
N LEU A 778 -19.13 -11.20 -10.64
CA LEU A 778 -18.82 -12.31 -9.73
C LEU A 778 -19.52 -12.20 -8.35
N PRO A 779 -19.53 -13.25 -7.49
CA PRO A 779 -20.26 -13.20 -6.23
C PRO A 779 -19.57 -12.40 -5.13
N GLY A 780 -18.33 -11.97 -5.34
CA GLY A 780 -17.55 -11.11 -4.45
C GLY A 780 -16.55 -10.26 -5.23
N GLU A 781 -15.95 -9.26 -4.56
CA GLU A 781 -15.01 -8.33 -5.21
C GLU A 781 -13.60 -8.95 -5.25
N LEU A 782 -12.98 -8.96 -6.43
CA LEU A 782 -11.72 -9.66 -6.66
C LEU A 782 -10.55 -9.08 -5.86
N ARG A 783 -10.42 -7.75 -5.77
CA ARG A 783 -9.34 -7.10 -5.01
C ARG A 783 -9.52 -7.31 -3.51
N LEU A 784 -10.76 -7.29 -3.02
CA LEU A 784 -11.09 -7.62 -1.64
C LEU A 784 -10.78 -9.08 -1.33
N SER A 785 -11.00 -9.99 -2.29
CA SER A 785 -10.62 -11.40 -2.15
C SER A 785 -9.10 -11.59 -2.05
N MET A 786 -8.30 -10.80 -2.77
CA MET A 786 -6.84 -10.77 -2.59
C MET A 786 -6.46 -10.27 -1.18
N LEU A 787 -7.13 -9.23 -0.67
CA LEU A 787 -6.94 -8.77 0.72
C LEU A 787 -7.33 -9.84 1.74
N LYS A 788 -8.39 -10.61 1.49
CA LYS A 788 -8.77 -11.77 2.33
C LYS A 788 -7.65 -12.81 2.39
N HIS A 789 -6.99 -13.09 1.25
CA HIS A 789 -5.84 -14.00 1.22
C HIS A 789 -4.67 -13.46 2.06
N LYS A 790 -4.27 -12.21 1.82
CA LYS A 790 -3.19 -11.56 2.57
C LYS A 790 -3.48 -11.52 4.07
N THR A 791 -4.73 -11.24 4.44
CA THR A 791 -5.21 -11.29 5.83
C THR A 791 -5.01 -12.68 6.43
N TYR A 792 -5.39 -13.74 5.71
CA TYR A 792 -5.15 -15.12 6.16
C TYR A 792 -3.66 -15.37 6.36
N GLU A 793 -2.82 -15.06 5.37
CA GLU A 793 -1.38 -15.33 5.44
C GLU A 793 -0.70 -14.59 6.60
N LEU A 794 -1.00 -13.30 6.77
CA LEU A 794 -0.33 -12.45 7.76
C LEU A 794 -0.82 -12.65 9.18
N LEU A 795 -2.11 -12.99 9.38
CA LEU A 795 -2.74 -13.05 10.70
C LEU A 795 -3.19 -14.45 11.13
N TYR A 796 -3.52 -15.37 10.22
CA TYR A 796 -4.20 -16.63 10.55
C TYR A 796 -3.47 -17.91 10.11
N SER A 797 -2.46 -17.80 9.26
CA SER A 797 -1.63 -18.95 8.87
C SER A 797 -0.91 -19.56 10.08
N THR A 798 -0.51 -20.83 9.96
CA THR A 798 0.27 -21.51 11.01
C THR A 798 1.52 -20.72 11.40
N GLN A 799 2.17 -20.07 10.43
CA GLN A 799 3.34 -19.22 10.69
C GLN A 799 2.94 -17.90 11.37
N ALA A 800 1.85 -17.28 10.94
CA ALA A 800 1.34 -16.06 11.55
C ALA A 800 0.93 -16.23 13.01
N LEU A 801 0.41 -17.41 13.38
CA LEU A 801 0.05 -17.73 14.77
C LEU A 801 1.25 -17.79 15.71
N ALA A 802 2.47 -17.96 15.18
CA ALA A 802 3.71 -17.97 15.96
C ALA A 802 4.39 -16.59 16.04
N LYS A 803 3.85 -15.56 15.40
CA LYS A 803 4.43 -14.21 15.39
C LYS A 803 4.30 -13.53 16.76
N PRO A 804 5.28 -12.69 17.15
CA PRO A 804 5.16 -11.86 18.36
C PRO A 804 4.07 -10.79 18.19
N ASP A 805 3.51 -10.32 19.31
CA ASP A 805 2.44 -9.30 19.34
C ASP A 805 2.75 -8.06 18.50
N SER A 806 4.00 -7.60 18.53
CA SER A 806 4.45 -6.45 17.74
C SER A 806 4.28 -6.66 16.24
N GLU A 807 4.57 -7.86 15.74
CA GLU A 807 4.40 -8.18 14.31
C GLU A 807 2.94 -8.37 13.94
N ILE A 808 2.12 -8.90 14.84
CA ILE A 808 0.66 -9.00 14.64
C ILE A 808 0.05 -7.60 14.55
N ILE A 809 0.43 -6.68 15.44
CA ILE A 809 -0.05 -5.29 15.42
C ILE A 809 0.39 -4.59 14.14
N CYS A 810 1.64 -4.74 13.71
CA CYS A 810 2.11 -4.19 12.43
C CYS A 810 1.30 -4.73 11.25
N ALA A 811 1.03 -6.04 11.20
CA ALA A 811 0.23 -6.64 10.16
C ALA A 811 -1.23 -6.15 10.16
N ILE A 812 -1.81 -5.90 11.34
CA ILE A 812 -3.15 -5.30 11.46
C ILE A 812 -3.18 -3.91 10.84
N LEU A 813 -2.18 -3.07 11.15
CA LEU A 813 -2.10 -1.71 10.61
C LEU A 813 -1.92 -1.72 9.08
N GLU A 814 -1.03 -2.57 8.56
CA GLU A 814 -0.82 -2.73 7.11
C GLU A 814 -2.12 -3.13 6.38
N LEU A 815 -2.83 -4.11 6.94
CA LEU A 815 -4.08 -4.61 6.35
C LEU A 815 -5.23 -3.60 6.45
N ASP A 816 -5.31 -2.83 7.53
CA ASP A 816 -6.32 -1.78 7.71
C ASP A 816 -6.12 -0.64 6.69
N ASP A 817 -4.88 -0.21 6.48
CA ASP A 817 -4.53 0.82 5.48
C ASP A 817 -4.85 0.36 4.05
N GLU A 818 -4.51 -0.89 3.70
CA GLU A 818 -4.83 -1.44 2.38
C GLU A 818 -6.34 -1.62 2.16
N LEU A 819 -7.07 -2.03 3.20
CA LEU A 819 -8.52 -2.13 3.17
C LEU A 819 -9.18 -0.77 2.99
N GLU A 820 -8.67 0.27 3.64
CA GLU A 820 -9.15 1.64 3.47
C GLU A 820 -8.82 2.20 2.08
N CYS A 821 -7.62 1.93 1.55
CA CYS A 821 -7.27 2.28 0.18
C CYS A 821 -8.20 1.61 -0.85
N TRP A 822 -8.51 0.32 -0.65
CA TRP A 822 -9.51 -0.38 -1.44
C TRP A 822 -10.88 0.29 -1.33
N ARG A 823 -11.34 0.61 -0.11
CA ARG A 823 -12.65 1.23 0.14
C ARG A 823 -12.78 2.57 -0.57
N LEU A 824 -11.75 3.41 -0.51
CA LEU A 824 -11.73 4.73 -1.16
C LEU A 824 -11.72 4.64 -2.69
N SER A 825 -11.20 3.54 -3.26
CA SER A 825 -11.26 3.27 -4.69
C SER A 825 -12.68 2.95 -5.21
N ILE A 826 -13.61 2.61 -4.31
CA ILE A 826 -15.00 2.33 -4.66
C ILE A 826 -15.77 3.67 -4.85
N PRO A 827 -16.59 3.81 -5.91
CA PRO A 827 -17.41 5.00 -6.12
C PRO A 827 -18.31 5.30 -4.92
N GLU A 828 -18.42 6.58 -4.56
CA GLU A 828 -19.09 7.05 -3.34
C GLU A 828 -20.53 6.51 -3.18
N VAL A 829 -21.28 6.38 -4.28
CA VAL A 829 -22.67 5.90 -4.30
C VAL A 829 -22.82 4.47 -3.77
N VAL A 830 -21.81 3.62 -3.98
CA VAL A 830 -21.84 2.20 -3.59
C VAL A 830 -20.74 1.84 -2.60
N ARG A 831 -19.97 2.84 -2.13
CA ARG A 831 -18.85 2.66 -1.21
C ARG A 831 -19.34 2.12 0.13
N PRO A 832 -18.73 1.04 0.67
CA PRO A 832 -19.11 0.54 1.97
C PRO A 832 -18.70 1.51 3.07
N ALA A 833 -19.59 1.68 4.05
CA ALA A 833 -19.35 2.50 5.24
C ALA A 833 -19.19 1.62 6.49
N LEU A 834 -18.29 2.00 7.40
CA LEU A 834 -18.10 1.30 8.68
C LEU A 834 -19.31 1.44 9.60
N SER A 835 -19.89 2.64 9.67
CA SER A 835 -21.07 2.95 10.47
C SER A 835 -22.27 3.20 9.57
N VAL A 836 -23.28 2.33 9.63
CA VAL A 836 -24.49 2.48 8.81
C VAL A 836 -25.69 2.74 9.70
N SER A 837 -26.31 3.92 9.58
CA SER A 837 -27.48 4.32 10.36
C SER A 837 -28.81 4.20 9.61
N ASP A 838 -28.82 4.33 8.28
CA ASP A 838 -30.03 4.23 7.45
C ASP A 838 -29.82 3.36 6.20
N VAL A 839 -29.86 2.05 6.40
CA VAL A 839 -29.68 1.03 5.35
C VAL A 839 -30.77 1.12 4.27
N LYS A 840 -32.01 1.46 4.66
CA LYS A 840 -33.14 1.50 3.73
C LYS A 840 -32.99 2.61 2.70
N LYS A 841 -32.48 3.77 3.12
CA LYS A 841 -32.14 4.86 2.22
C LYS A 841 -30.98 4.50 1.29
N ALA A 842 -29.92 3.89 1.83
CA ALA A 842 -28.78 3.46 1.02
C ALA A 842 -29.18 2.47 -0.10
N LEU A 843 -30.17 1.61 0.16
CA LEU A 843 -30.66 0.62 -0.80
C LEU A 843 -31.81 1.14 -1.70
N SER A 844 -32.58 2.14 -1.27
CA SER A 844 -33.71 2.66 -2.06
C SER A 844 -33.27 3.38 -3.33
N ASP A 845 -32.08 3.97 -3.30
CA ASP A 845 -31.51 4.73 -4.42
C ASP A 845 -30.88 3.81 -5.49
N LEU A 846 -30.77 2.50 -5.21
CA LEU A 846 -30.19 1.51 -6.10
C LEU A 846 -31.27 0.69 -6.83
N PRO A 847 -31.05 0.37 -8.12
CA PRO A 847 -31.89 -0.59 -8.84
C PRO A 847 -31.91 -1.95 -8.11
N ILE A 848 -33.04 -2.66 -8.14
CA ILE A 848 -33.24 -3.91 -7.37
C ILE A 848 -32.12 -4.93 -7.60
N GLN A 849 -31.65 -5.05 -8.85
CA GLN A 849 -30.56 -5.93 -9.24
C GLN A 849 -29.18 -5.57 -8.63
N HIS A 850 -28.94 -4.31 -8.23
CA HIS A 850 -27.68 -3.85 -7.63
C HIS A 850 -27.75 -3.81 -6.10
N ARG A 851 -28.94 -3.90 -5.51
CA ARG A 851 -29.09 -3.94 -4.05
C ARG A 851 -28.33 -5.12 -3.45
N MET A 852 -28.46 -6.30 -4.04
CA MET A 852 -27.78 -7.49 -3.54
C MET A 852 -26.25 -7.42 -3.63
N GLN A 853 -25.71 -6.83 -4.70
CA GLN A 853 -24.27 -6.59 -4.82
C GLN A 853 -23.79 -5.60 -3.77
N ASN A 854 -24.54 -4.52 -3.53
CA ASN A 854 -24.20 -3.53 -2.52
C ASN A 854 -24.27 -4.11 -1.11
N ILE A 855 -25.27 -4.96 -0.83
CA ILE A 855 -25.38 -5.73 0.41
C ILE A 855 -24.16 -6.63 0.59
N ALA A 856 -23.81 -7.44 -0.42
CA ALA A 856 -22.65 -8.32 -0.36
C ALA A 856 -21.36 -7.53 -0.11
N LEU A 857 -21.15 -6.42 -0.82
CA LEU A 857 -19.97 -5.56 -0.67
C LEU A 857 -19.82 -5.00 0.74
N HIS A 858 -20.91 -4.52 1.36
CA HIS A 858 -20.90 -4.03 2.74
C HIS A 858 -20.60 -5.15 3.73
N LEU A 859 -21.27 -6.30 3.58
CA LEU A 859 -21.07 -7.44 4.47
C LEU A 859 -19.64 -8.01 4.36
N GLU A 860 -19.06 -8.05 3.16
CA GLU A 860 -17.68 -8.47 2.96
C GLU A 860 -16.69 -7.48 3.56
N TYR A 861 -16.92 -6.17 3.40
CA TYR A 861 -16.10 -5.13 4.03
C TYR A 861 -16.14 -5.26 5.55
N HIS A 862 -17.34 -5.29 6.16
CA HIS A 862 -17.49 -5.45 7.60
C HIS A 862 -16.85 -6.76 8.09
N HIS A 863 -17.03 -7.85 7.34
CA HIS A 863 -16.40 -9.12 7.67
C HIS A 863 -14.88 -9.00 7.69
N LEU A 864 -14.27 -8.33 6.70
CA LEU A 864 -12.82 -8.20 6.64
C LEU A 864 -12.28 -7.25 7.72
N VAL A 865 -12.96 -6.14 8.03
CA VAL A 865 -12.63 -5.27 9.19
C VAL A 865 -12.63 -6.10 10.48
N VAL A 866 -13.70 -6.86 10.74
CA VAL A 866 -13.77 -7.75 11.90
C VAL A 866 -12.66 -8.82 11.86
N THR A 867 -12.29 -9.31 10.68
CA THR A 867 -11.23 -10.31 10.51
C THR A 867 -9.85 -9.77 10.80
N ILE A 868 -9.54 -8.56 10.38
CA ILE A 868 -8.26 -7.92 10.65
C ILE A 868 -8.15 -7.59 12.14
N HIS A 869 -9.11 -6.82 12.68
CA HIS A 869 -8.97 -6.27 14.02
C HIS A 869 -9.23 -7.29 15.14
N ARG A 870 -9.94 -8.39 14.90
CA ARG A 870 -10.07 -9.46 15.93
C ARG A 870 -8.74 -10.12 16.25
N ALA A 871 -7.78 -10.09 15.32
CA ALA A 871 -6.46 -10.66 15.53
C ALA A 871 -5.69 -9.97 16.67
N GLY A 872 -6.01 -8.69 16.94
CA GLY A 872 -5.40 -7.90 18.01
C GLY A 872 -5.81 -8.35 19.41
N ALA A 873 -6.93 -9.07 19.56
CA ALA A 873 -7.33 -9.64 20.85
C ALA A 873 -6.33 -10.68 21.37
N ARG A 874 -5.53 -11.30 20.49
CA ARG A 874 -4.47 -12.25 20.88
C ARG A 874 -3.31 -11.59 21.61
N CYS A 875 -3.14 -10.29 21.44
CA CYS A 875 -2.10 -9.50 22.10
C CYS A 875 -2.52 -9.02 23.51
N MET A 876 -3.67 -9.49 24.01
CA MET A 876 -4.12 -9.28 25.38
C MET A 876 -3.69 -10.48 26.23
N THR A 877 -2.46 -10.47 26.72
CA THR A 877 -2.02 -11.41 27.77
C THR A 877 -1.97 -10.70 29.12
N ASP A 878 -2.70 -11.22 30.10
CA ASP A 878 -2.62 -10.83 31.52
C ASP A 878 -1.37 -11.46 32.15
N ASP A 879 -0.16 -11.03 31.75
CA ASP A 879 1.07 -11.46 32.39
C ASP A 879 1.51 -10.43 33.45
N PRO A 880 1.33 -10.73 34.76
CA PRO A 880 1.54 -9.75 35.84
C PRO A 880 3.00 -9.36 36.07
N GLU A 881 3.98 -9.97 35.39
CA GLU A 881 5.42 -9.71 35.63
C GLU A 881 6.13 -8.83 34.56
N ILE A 882 5.45 -8.40 33.49
CA ILE A 882 6.10 -7.59 32.44
C ILE A 882 5.76 -6.11 32.60
N HIS A 883 6.59 -5.39 33.36
CA HIS A 883 6.57 -3.92 33.43
C HIS A 883 7.20 -3.28 32.19
N LEU A 884 6.45 -3.21 31.08
CA LEU A 884 6.71 -2.30 29.95
C LEU A 884 5.44 -1.53 29.59
N ASN A 885 5.58 -0.24 29.23
CA ASN A 885 4.53 0.76 28.98
C ASN A 885 3.15 0.19 28.56
N VAL A 886 2.26 0.09 29.55
CA VAL A 886 0.93 -0.53 29.45
C VAL A 886 -0.05 0.34 28.64
N ASP A 887 0.12 1.67 28.61
CA ASP A 887 -0.90 2.59 28.07
C ASP A 887 -1.05 2.58 26.53
N GLU A 888 0.04 2.49 25.76
CA GLU A 888 -0.04 2.54 24.28
C GLU A 888 -0.52 1.22 23.68
N ARG A 889 -0.06 0.09 24.23
CA ARG A 889 -0.49 -1.26 23.81
C ARG A 889 -1.98 -1.44 24.10
N HIS A 890 -2.45 -0.98 25.26
CA HIS A 890 -3.89 -0.98 25.59
C HIS A 890 -4.68 -0.08 24.64
N THR A 891 -4.16 1.09 24.24
CA THR A 891 -4.88 2.02 23.35
C THR A 891 -5.06 1.47 21.93
N ALA A 892 -4.03 0.87 21.32
CA ALA A 892 -4.13 0.28 19.99
C ALA A 892 -5.06 -0.95 19.95
N ILE A 893 -5.02 -1.77 21.00
CA ILE A 893 -5.91 -2.92 21.15
C ILE A 893 -7.37 -2.45 21.37
N ASN A 894 -7.59 -1.46 22.25
CA ASN A 894 -8.92 -0.88 22.48
C ASN A 894 -9.52 -0.28 21.20
N SER A 895 -8.68 0.35 20.39
CA SER A 895 -9.02 0.89 19.07
C SER A 895 -9.48 -0.21 18.09
N SER A 896 -8.72 -1.32 17.99
CA SER A 896 -9.09 -2.48 17.19
C SER A 896 -10.40 -3.13 17.65
N ILE A 897 -10.60 -3.23 18.98
CA ILE A 897 -11.86 -3.74 19.55
C ILE A 897 -13.03 -2.83 19.17
N ALA A 898 -12.86 -1.51 19.22
CA ALA A 898 -13.91 -0.56 18.84
C ALA A 898 -14.32 -0.71 17.36
N LEU A 899 -13.35 -0.85 16.45
CA LEU A 899 -13.62 -1.09 15.03
C LEU A 899 -14.36 -2.42 14.80
N CYS A 900 -13.92 -3.50 15.47
CA CYS A 900 -14.61 -4.79 15.45
C CYS A 900 -16.07 -4.67 15.92
N LEU A 901 -16.30 -3.97 17.03
CA LEU A 901 -17.64 -3.80 17.60
C LEU A 901 -18.52 -2.98 16.67
N GLU A 902 -18.00 -1.90 16.08
CA GLU A 902 -18.76 -1.08 15.15
C GLU A 902 -19.11 -1.84 13.87
N ALA A 903 -18.14 -2.50 13.23
CA ALA A 903 -18.37 -3.32 12.06
C ALA A 903 -19.40 -4.44 12.35
N SER A 904 -19.32 -5.04 13.55
CA SER A 904 -20.29 -6.06 13.99
C SER A 904 -21.70 -5.49 14.19
N ARG A 905 -21.82 -4.29 14.77
CA ARG A 905 -23.11 -3.58 14.92
C ARG A 905 -23.70 -3.23 13.55
N SER A 906 -22.90 -2.64 12.68
CA SER A 906 -23.30 -2.30 11.32
C SER A 906 -23.73 -3.53 10.54
N THR A 907 -23.02 -4.66 10.67
CA THR A 907 -23.42 -5.96 10.08
C THR A 907 -24.83 -6.35 10.53
N LEU A 908 -25.11 -6.29 11.83
CA LEU A 908 -26.42 -6.64 12.38
C LEU A 908 -27.52 -5.67 11.93
N ILE A 909 -27.22 -4.37 11.86
CA ILE A 909 -28.15 -3.34 11.36
C ILE A 909 -28.46 -3.59 9.89
N PHE A 910 -27.44 -3.85 9.07
CA PHE A 910 -27.57 -4.17 7.65
C PHE A 910 -28.45 -5.40 7.46
N LEU A 911 -28.09 -6.52 8.12
CA LEU A 911 -28.85 -7.76 8.06
C LEU A 911 -30.30 -7.56 8.52
N HIS A 912 -30.55 -6.89 9.65
CA HIS A 912 -31.90 -6.64 10.14
C HIS A 912 -32.74 -5.82 9.16
N ALA A 913 -32.15 -4.85 8.46
CA ALA A 913 -32.86 -4.03 7.50
C ALA A 913 -33.24 -4.80 6.23
N VAL A 914 -32.41 -5.75 5.80
CA VAL A 914 -32.61 -6.49 4.54
C VAL A 914 -33.20 -7.88 4.72
N ILE A 915 -33.30 -8.40 5.96
CA ILE A 915 -33.67 -9.80 6.24
C ILE A 915 -34.99 -10.24 5.59
N ASP A 916 -35.96 -9.33 5.51
CA ASP A 916 -37.26 -9.61 4.89
C ASP A 916 -37.17 -9.59 3.35
N ASP A 917 -36.26 -8.80 2.78
CA ASP A 917 -35.94 -8.78 1.34
C ASP A 917 -35.11 -10.01 0.93
N LEU A 918 -34.23 -10.50 1.82
CA LEU A 918 -33.39 -11.70 1.61
C LEU A 918 -34.19 -13.00 1.51
N ALA A 919 -35.44 -13.03 1.99
CA ALA A 919 -36.28 -14.22 1.92
C ALA A 919 -36.79 -14.52 0.48
N GLY A 920 -36.76 -13.54 -0.42
CA GLY A 920 -37.26 -13.65 -1.80
C GLY A 920 -36.19 -13.86 -2.87
N GLU A 921 -34.92 -13.76 -2.50
CA GLU A 921 -33.76 -13.92 -3.39
C GLU A 921 -32.80 -14.95 -2.79
N VAL A 922 -32.11 -15.72 -3.65
CA VAL A 922 -31.13 -16.68 -3.16
C VAL A 922 -29.97 -15.88 -2.58
N PHE A 923 -29.93 -15.79 -1.26
CA PHE A 923 -28.87 -15.09 -0.56
C PHE A 923 -27.55 -15.85 -0.75
N TRP A 924 -26.54 -15.11 -1.21
CA TRP A 924 -25.24 -15.59 -1.69
C TRP A 924 -24.31 -16.10 -0.58
#